data_AF-A0A819I3W7-F1
#
_entry.id   AF-A0A819I3W7-F1
#
_cell.length_a   1.000
_cell.length_b   1.000
_cell.length_c   1.000
_cell.angle_alpha   90.00
_cell.angle_beta   90.00
_cell.angle_gamma   90.00
#
_symmetry.space_group_name_H-M   'P 1'
#
loop_
_entity.id
_entity.type
_entity.pdbx_description
1 polymer ?
#
loop_
_entity_poly.entity_id
_entity_poly.type
_entity_poly.pdbx_seq_one_letter_code
_entity_poly.pdbx_strand_id
1 'polypeptide(L)'
;MSTPIDLPHDVLSYHDDIFYDLVRDKCGGIVEEIFKFQKIRSAQTLLRITDVFDFMNFDSDDLNVLKQKVGFRLNNGQYQVKPGILIDVDSFLQSLRIANDNLLKAVPIDHSSDNFTISQDFLRKHPIIMSLIQYYSIEQLNSDDTDMSFLNSLIENITQNLSRPKYSYRYNEHVKRFAVSLYILAGRNAYEFVRINIPGAFPSASTIQSFLDEEERHIKEREFRFDIVRRHLSLTNTNIAFCSEDCTAIIPKVTYDINSNSFVGFSLPLDEGRPITDHYRTESFAQLESWFSSVDKSTLLNIHMIQPIMSTEQTSSPIILSAYGTNSKYTSIDIICRWIWIFDECLAKGIRIIGFSTDGDPKYLKAMKLVLGFFASLPNMKISDRSHAFEVSLPVDWNWFFLRRRQLILCFQDPTHVCTKLRNRLLSTTAEMIIGNQRILLDILSERIASRNKLKHGLVKSDIYPHDKQNFASCEKISSNSVISTLEEISNSLATRLYLRLIRSVIIAYIDRATSINDRVYHAWFTVFLCRIWWAWLLTKTGHDSDEMLSWSSNENSSQSIGKSIRKFFITNTSFQSIEINAHQLTYLILLVIEGSLPIESLQIFLFNSQTCESTFRSARAMSGAFSSIVNFSVIQFLRRAQKLSILNRIKSESEINISTVKTPPMRFPKHHKQTSRAVTSSTSSMTSPLTKAEIERIVSSAFDDAFKLLGKLDVHNSLKKKKIHTFWNLNNFVLNKMNAISKIVDWSSLTDVSSDSESDDELTSDNSMDLEHVGRDSDDESDIYSVDDINENSLHGVRIVDVEYSSNNWIQNKIHGEKQ
;
A
#
# COMPACT_ATOMS: atom_id res chain seq x y z
N MET A 1 -52.35 -48.69 3.92
CA MET A 1 -51.37 -48.42 2.85
C MET A 1 -52.14 -48.51 1.55
N SER A 2 -52.30 -47.38 0.86
CA SER A 2 -52.87 -47.34 -0.50
C SER A 2 -51.97 -48.14 -1.45
N THR A 3 -52.57 -48.87 -2.37
CA THR A 3 -51.85 -49.56 -3.45
C THR A 3 -51.15 -48.52 -4.34
N PRO A 4 -49.88 -48.73 -4.75
CA PRO A 4 -49.18 -47.82 -5.65
C PRO A 4 -49.98 -47.60 -6.92
N ILE A 5 -50.04 -46.35 -7.37
CA ILE A 5 -50.66 -46.01 -8.65
C ILE A 5 -49.74 -46.53 -9.75
N ASP A 6 -50.32 -47.25 -10.71
CA ASP A 6 -49.59 -47.71 -11.89
C ASP A 6 -49.29 -46.52 -12.81
N LEU A 7 -48.00 -46.23 -13.00
CA LEU A 7 -47.50 -45.10 -13.76
C LEU A 7 -46.72 -45.58 -15.00
N PRO A 8 -46.81 -44.87 -16.14
CA PRO A 8 -46.01 -45.17 -17.32
C PRO A 8 -44.50 -45.21 -17.02
N HIS A 9 -43.76 -46.08 -17.71
CA HIS A 9 -42.31 -46.23 -17.49
C HIS A 9 -41.50 -44.96 -17.77
N ASP A 10 -42.01 -44.08 -18.63
CA ASP A 10 -41.41 -42.81 -19.02
C ASP A 10 -42.04 -41.60 -18.29
N VAL A 11 -42.83 -41.83 -17.24
CA VAL A 11 -43.57 -40.79 -16.49
C VAL A 11 -42.69 -39.61 -16.05
N LEU A 12 -41.41 -39.84 -15.78
CA LEU A 12 -40.49 -38.77 -15.39
C LEU A 12 -40.21 -37.82 -16.56
N SER A 13 -40.30 -38.25 -17.82
CA SER A 13 -40.10 -37.36 -18.98
C SER A 13 -41.32 -36.46 -19.27
N TYR A 14 -42.44 -36.67 -18.59
CA TYR A 14 -43.68 -35.95 -18.88
C TYR A 14 -43.60 -34.50 -18.40
N HIS A 15 -44.04 -33.60 -19.28
CA HIS A 15 -44.05 -32.17 -19.07
C HIS A 15 -45.34 -31.56 -19.63
N ASP A 16 -45.71 -30.40 -19.08
CA ASP A 16 -46.85 -29.57 -19.46
C ASP A 16 -48.13 -30.39 -19.61
N ASP A 17 -48.83 -30.31 -20.75
CA ASP A 17 -50.16 -30.90 -20.93
C ASP A 17 -50.16 -32.42 -20.76
N ILE A 18 -49.11 -33.11 -21.19
CA ILE A 18 -48.97 -34.57 -21.05
C ILE A 18 -48.88 -34.95 -19.56
N PHE A 19 -48.16 -34.15 -18.77
CA PHE A 19 -48.09 -34.34 -17.32
C PHE A 19 -49.43 -34.05 -16.65
N TYR A 20 -50.12 -32.98 -17.05
CA TYR A 20 -51.42 -32.62 -16.47
C TYR A 20 -52.51 -33.65 -16.81
N ASP A 21 -52.55 -34.17 -18.03
CA ASP A 21 -53.51 -35.20 -18.42
C ASP A 21 -53.30 -36.50 -17.62
N LEU A 22 -52.04 -36.87 -17.36
CA LEU A 22 -51.73 -37.99 -16.47
C LEU A 22 -52.21 -37.72 -15.03
N VAL A 23 -51.96 -36.53 -14.49
CA VAL A 23 -52.40 -36.16 -13.14
C VAL A 23 -53.92 -36.18 -13.06
N ARG A 24 -54.62 -35.68 -14.08
CA ARG A 24 -56.09 -35.72 -14.17
C ARG A 24 -56.61 -37.16 -14.17
N ASP A 25 -56.00 -38.04 -14.98
CA ASP A 25 -56.37 -39.45 -15.08
C ASP A 25 -56.16 -40.20 -13.76
N LYS A 26 -55.02 -39.97 -13.09
CA LYS A 26 -54.60 -40.75 -11.91
C LYS A 26 -55.05 -40.18 -10.57
N CYS A 27 -55.21 -38.85 -10.46
CA CYS A 27 -55.48 -38.14 -9.20
C CYS A 27 -56.75 -37.28 -9.27
N GLY A 28 -57.42 -37.22 -10.42
CA GLY A 28 -58.60 -36.40 -10.64
C GLY A 28 -58.31 -34.95 -11.00
N GLY A 29 -59.30 -34.28 -11.62
CA GLY A 29 -59.17 -32.92 -12.14
C GLY A 29 -58.90 -31.84 -11.08
N ILE A 30 -59.24 -32.08 -9.81
CA ILE A 30 -58.94 -31.12 -8.74
C ILE A 30 -57.43 -31.07 -8.45
N VAL A 31 -56.74 -32.22 -8.42
CA VAL A 31 -55.28 -32.27 -8.21
C VAL A 31 -54.53 -31.65 -9.40
N GLU A 32 -55.03 -31.88 -10.60
CA GLU A 32 -54.52 -31.21 -11.80
C GLU A 32 -54.67 -29.68 -11.72
N GLU A 33 -55.83 -29.16 -11.32
CA GLU A 33 -56.06 -27.72 -11.13
C GLU A 33 -55.07 -27.14 -10.10
N ILE A 34 -54.79 -27.85 -9.00
CA ILE A 34 -53.78 -27.45 -8.00
C ILE A 34 -52.40 -27.31 -8.63
N PHE A 35 -51.97 -28.30 -9.42
CA PHE A 35 -50.65 -28.29 -10.05
C PHE A 35 -50.54 -27.21 -11.12
N LYS A 36 -51.57 -27.02 -11.94
CA LYS A 36 -51.63 -25.94 -12.95
C LYS A 36 -51.54 -24.57 -12.29
N PHE A 37 -52.27 -24.35 -11.20
CA PHE A 37 -52.24 -23.09 -10.47
C PHE A 37 -50.83 -22.78 -9.94
N GLN A 38 -50.17 -23.77 -9.34
CA GLN A 38 -48.81 -23.64 -8.81
C GLN A 38 -47.72 -23.73 -9.90
N LYS A 39 -48.09 -23.81 -11.18
CA LYS A 39 -47.18 -23.99 -12.34
C LYS A 39 -46.24 -25.20 -12.19
N ILE A 40 -46.72 -26.28 -11.57
CA ILE A 40 -45.99 -27.53 -11.43
C ILE A 40 -46.15 -28.32 -12.74
N ARG A 41 -45.20 -28.13 -13.65
CA ARG A 41 -45.32 -28.58 -15.04
C ARG A 41 -44.72 -29.96 -15.32
N SER A 42 -44.08 -30.61 -14.36
CA SER A 42 -43.46 -31.92 -14.58
C SER A 42 -43.37 -32.75 -13.32
N ALA A 43 -43.18 -34.06 -13.50
CA ALA A 43 -42.94 -35.02 -12.42
C ALA A 43 -41.71 -34.65 -11.58
N GLN A 44 -40.61 -34.19 -12.21
CA GLN A 44 -39.42 -33.74 -11.46
C GLN A 44 -39.66 -32.48 -10.65
N THR A 45 -40.45 -31.53 -11.18
CA THR A 45 -40.77 -30.30 -10.46
C THR A 45 -41.59 -30.64 -9.21
N LEU A 46 -42.57 -31.54 -9.36
CA LEU A 46 -43.41 -32.00 -8.26
C LEU A 46 -42.58 -32.70 -7.16
N LEU A 47 -41.60 -33.53 -7.52
CA LEU A 47 -40.74 -34.23 -6.54
C LEU A 47 -39.84 -33.30 -5.71
N ARG A 48 -39.65 -32.04 -6.14
CA ARG A 48 -38.84 -31.02 -5.43
C ARG A 48 -39.66 -30.19 -4.43
N ILE A 49 -40.98 -30.27 -4.47
CA ILE A 49 -41.87 -29.46 -3.62
C ILE A 49 -42.04 -30.15 -2.27
N THR A 50 -41.84 -29.38 -1.20
CA THR A 50 -41.92 -29.88 0.19
C THR A 50 -43.35 -30.06 0.66
N ASP A 51 -44.24 -29.13 0.33
CA ASP A 51 -45.68 -29.23 0.60
C ASP A 51 -46.47 -28.66 -0.59
N VAL A 52 -47.25 -29.52 -1.23
CA VAL A 52 -48.11 -29.17 -2.36
C VAL A 52 -49.26 -28.24 -1.93
N PHE A 53 -49.63 -28.25 -0.65
CA PHE A 53 -50.77 -27.49 -0.14
C PHE A 53 -50.37 -26.18 0.54
N ASP A 54 -49.10 -25.76 0.46
CA ASP A 54 -48.64 -24.47 0.99
C ASP A 54 -49.46 -23.29 0.47
N PHE A 55 -50.02 -23.40 -0.73
CA PHE A 55 -50.86 -22.36 -1.32
C PHE A 55 -52.14 -22.05 -0.52
N MET A 56 -52.57 -22.99 0.34
CA MET A 56 -53.74 -22.81 1.22
C MET A 56 -53.55 -21.65 2.21
N ASN A 57 -52.30 -21.25 2.49
CA ASN A 57 -51.97 -20.17 3.41
C ASN A 57 -51.98 -18.76 2.78
N PHE A 58 -52.07 -18.63 1.46
CA PHE A 58 -52.05 -17.30 0.80
C PHE A 58 -53.45 -16.68 0.72
N ASP A 59 -53.60 -15.42 1.13
CA ASP A 59 -54.88 -14.71 1.02
C ASP A 59 -55.02 -14.07 -0.37
N SER A 60 -55.89 -14.63 -1.21
CA SER A 60 -56.10 -14.17 -2.59
C SER A 60 -57.50 -14.57 -3.08
N ASP A 61 -58.19 -13.62 -3.70
CA ASP A 61 -59.53 -13.83 -4.26
C ASP A 61 -59.53 -14.89 -5.38
N ASP A 62 -58.47 -14.94 -6.18
CA ASP A 62 -58.30 -15.93 -7.26
C ASP A 62 -58.15 -17.35 -6.71
N LEU A 63 -57.65 -17.49 -5.48
CA LEU A 63 -57.46 -18.78 -4.80
C LEU A 63 -58.71 -19.28 -4.09
N ASN A 64 -59.66 -18.41 -3.75
CA ASN A 64 -60.80 -18.77 -2.90
C ASN A 64 -61.68 -19.85 -3.53
N VAL A 65 -61.84 -19.82 -4.86
CA VAL A 65 -62.59 -20.85 -5.60
C VAL A 65 -61.89 -22.20 -5.51
N LEU A 66 -60.56 -22.24 -5.69
CA LEU A 66 -59.77 -23.47 -5.60
C LEU A 66 -59.73 -24.00 -4.15
N LYS A 67 -59.56 -23.13 -3.15
CA LYS A 67 -59.57 -23.52 -1.73
C LYS A 67 -60.89 -24.17 -1.29
N GLN A 68 -62.03 -23.68 -1.80
CA GLN A 68 -63.34 -24.29 -1.54
C GLN A 68 -63.49 -25.67 -2.20
N LYS A 69 -62.89 -25.89 -3.37
CA LYS A 69 -62.85 -27.22 -4.01
C LYS A 69 -61.96 -28.19 -3.23
N VAL A 70 -60.80 -27.72 -2.77
CA VAL A 70 -59.72 -28.55 -2.17
C VAL A 70 -59.92 -28.82 -0.68
N GLY A 71 -60.53 -27.91 0.09
CA GLY A 71 -60.65 -28.03 1.54
C GLY A 71 -62.01 -27.66 2.12
N PHE A 72 -62.24 -28.05 3.38
CA PHE A 72 -63.36 -27.58 4.19
C PHE A 72 -62.98 -26.29 4.88
N ARG A 73 -63.83 -25.27 4.82
CA ARG A 73 -63.69 -24.06 5.64
C ARG A 73 -64.22 -24.37 7.04
N LEU A 74 -63.34 -24.30 8.04
CA LEU A 74 -63.65 -24.48 9.44
C LEU A 74 -64.30 -23.20 10.02
N ASN A 75 -65.00 -23.34 11.14
CA ASN A 75 -65.70 -22.22 11.80
C ASN A 75 -64.77 -21.07 12.24
N ASN A 76 -63.47 -21.35 12.40
CA ASN A 76 -62.44 -20.35 12.70
C ASN A 76 -61.89 -19.63 11.45
N GLY A 77 -62.47 -19.90 10.27
CA GLY A 77 -62.06 -19.31 8.99
C GLY A 77 -60.90 -20.02 8.29
N GLN A 78 -60.23 -20.99 8.92
CA GLN A 78 -59.14 -21.76 8.31
C GLN A 78 -59.67 -22.83 7.35
N TYR A 79 -58.85 -23.23 6.38
CA TYR A 79 -59.18 -24.32 5.46
C TYR A 79 -58.41 -25.60 5.84
N GLN A 80 -59.11 -26.74 5.86
CA GLN A 80 -58.51 -28.06 6.01
C GLN A 80 -58.67 -28.85 4.71
N VAL A 81 -57.57 -29.35 4.15
CA VAL A 81 -57.58 -30.13 2.90
C VAL A 81 -58.44 -31.39 3.08
N LYS A 82 -59.27 -31.71 2.08
CA LYS A 82 -60.11 -32.92 2.08
C LYS A 82 -59.20 -34.16 2.13
N PRO A 83 -59.40 -35.11 3.06
CA PRO A 83 -58.51 -36.26 3.22
C PRO A 83 -58.31 -37.10 1.95
N GLY A 84 -59.33 -37.21 1.09
CA GLY A 84 -59.21 -37.92 -0.19
C GLY A 84 -58.16 -37.31 -1.12
N ILE A 85 -58.17 -35.98 -1.27
CA ILE A 85 -57.21 -35.26 -2.13
C ILE A 85 -55.78 -35.41 -1.59
N LEU A 86 -55.62 -35.38 -0.26
CA LEU A 86 -54.33 -35.58 0.37
C LEU A 86 -53.80 -37.00 0.11
N ILE A 87 -54.66 -38.02 0.24
CA ILE A 87 -54.32 -39.41 -0.08
C ILE A 87 -53.95 -39.57 -1.56
N ASP A 88 -54.68 -38.93 -2.48
CA ASP A 88 -54.42 -39.01 -3.92
C ASP A 88 -53.06 -38.40 -4.28
N VAL A 89 -52.75 -37.21 -3.76
CA VAL A 89 -51.45 -36.55 -3.95
C VAL A 89 -50.31 -37.37 -3.35
N ASP A 90 -50.47 -37.87 -2.12
CA ASP A 90 -49.43 -38.66 -1.44
C ASP A 90 -49.17 -39.99 -2.17
N SER A 91 -50.23 -40.67 -2.62
CA SER A 91 -50.13 -41.92 -3.38
C SER A 91 -49.42 -41.71 -4.72
N PHE A 92 -49.71 -40.58 -5.39
CA PHE A 92 -49.05 -40.21 -6.65
C PHE A 92 -47.58 -39.85 -6.43
N LEU A 93 -47.26 -39.05 -5.42
CA LEU A 93 -45.88 -38.73 -5.03
C LEU A 93 -45.09 -39.98 -4.67
N GLN A 94 -45.68 -40.90 -3.92
CA GLN A 94 -45.05 -42.17 -3.57
C GLN A 94 -44.76 -43.01 -4.82
N SER A 95 -45.69 -43.07 -5.77
CA SER A 95 -45.53 -43.81 -7.02
C SER A 95 -44.46 -43.17 -7.92
N LEU A 96 -44.39 -41.84 -7.97
CA LEU A 96 -43.32 -41.10 -8.67
C LEU A 96 -41.95 -41.33 -8.03
N ARG A 97 -41.86 -41.37 -6.70
CA ARG A 97 -40.61 -41.68 -5.99
C ARG A 97 -40.13 -43.09 -6.32
N ILE A 98 -41.03 -44.07 -6.35
CA ILE A 98 -40.71 -45.44 -6.75
C ILE A 98 -40.23 -45.49 -8.20
N ALA A 99 -40.90 -44.79 -9.13
CA ALA A 99 -40.48 -44.70 -10.52
C ALA A 99 -39.09 -44.04 -10.67
N ASN A 100 -38.81 -42.98 -9.91
CA ASN A 100 -37.52 -42.31 -9.87
C ASN A 100 -36.40 -43.19 -9.30
N ASP A 101 -36.68 -43.91 -8.23
CA ASP A 101 -35.74 -44.87 -7.64
C ASP A 101 -35.45 -46.04 -8.60
N ASN A 102 -36.45 -46.49 -9.36
CA ASN A 102 -36.27 -47.53 -10.37
C ASN A 102 -35.48 -47.03 -11.57
N LEU A 103 -35.69 -45.78 -12.02
CA LEU A 103 -34.86 -45.15 -13.06
C LEU A 103 -33.40 -45.06 -12.61
N LEU A 104 -33.14 -44.60 -11.38
CA LEU A 104 -31.79 -44.51 -10.81
C LEU A 104 -31.10 -45.87 -10.68
N LYS A 105 -31.87 -46.96 -10.48
CA LYS A 105 -31.35 -48.33 -10.47
C LYS A 105 -31.18 -48.92 -11.87
N ALA A 106 -31.91 -48.43 -12.86
CA ALA A 106 -31.98 -48.97 -14.22
C ALA A 106 -31.05 -48.27 -15.22
N VAL A 107 -30.40 -47.15 -14.87
CA VAL A 107 -29.32 -46.57 -15.71
C VAL A 107 -28.18 -47.59 -15.79
N PRO A 108 -27.98 -48.26 -16.94
CA PRO A 108 -26.80 -49.09 -17.14
C PRO A 108 -25.62 -48.12 -17.27
N ILE A 109 -24.59 -48.33 -16.47
CA ILE A 109 -23.30 -47.67 -16.69
C ILE A 109 -22.77 -48.24 -18.01
N ASP A 110 -22.91 -47.48 -19.09
CA ASP A 110 -22.31 -47.79 -20.38
C ASP A 110 -20.79 -47.84 -20.17
N HIS A 111 -20.22 -49.04 -20.34
CA HIS A 111 -18.82 -49.38 -20.10
C HIS A 111 -17.88 -48.84 -21.21
N SER A 112 -18.24 -47.74 -21.87
CA SER A 112 -17.50 -47.22 -23.03
C SER A 112 -16.90 -45.82 -22.86
N SER A 113 -16.92 -45.26 -21.64
CA SER A 113 -15.99 -44.18 -21.26
C SER A 113 -15.43 -44.45 -19.88
N ASP A 114 -14.12 -44.24 -19.70
CA ASP A 114 -13.36 -44.39 -18.45
C ASP A 114 -13.87 -43.43 -17.34
N ASN A 115 -15.10 -43.62 -16.86
CA ASN A 115 -15.73 -42.80 -15.84
C ASN A 115 -15.70 -43.50 -14.48
N PHE A 116 -14.72 -43.04 -13.70
CA PHE A 116 -14.48 -43.28 -12.28
C PHE A 116 -15.73 -43.49 -11.42
N THR A 117 -15.85 -44.65 -10.77
CA THR A 117 -16.92 -44.94 -9.81
C THR A 117 -16.42 -44.73 -8.37
N ILE A 118 -16.75 -43.59 -7.76
CA ILE A 118 -16.55 -43.38 -6.31
C ILE A 118 -17.57 -44.29 -5.58
N SER A 119 -17.11 -45.09 -4.61
CA SER A 119 -17.99 -45.98 -3.84
C SER A 119 -19.09 -45.21 -3.10
N GLN A 120 -20.34 -45.69 -3.19
CA GLN A 120 -21.48 -45.13 -2.46
C GLN A 120 -21.28 -45.13 -0.93
N ASP A 121 -20.54 -46.11 -0.40
CA ASP A 121 -20.19 -46.16 1.02
C ASP A 121 -19.20 -45.06 1.42
N PHE A 122 -18.36 -44.61 0.49
CA PHE A 122 -17.48 -43.46 0.70
C PHE A 122 -18.29 -42.15 0.69
N LEU A 123 -19.20 -41.97 -0.28
CA LEU A 123 -20.05 -40.78 -0.37
C LEU A 123 -20.94 -40.60 0.86
N ARG A 124 -21.48 -41.70 1.41
CA ARG A 124 -22.25 -41.69 2.68
C ARG A 124 -21.43 -41.24 3.89
N LYS A 125 -20.11 -41.50 3.90
CA LYS A 125 -19.20 -41.05 4.97
C LYS A 125 -18.78 -39.59 4.82
N HIS A 126 -18.99 -38.99 3.65
CA HIS A 126 -18.58 -37.62 3.33
C HIS A 126 -19.75 -36.83 2.71
N PRO A 127 -20.75 -36.43 3.52
CA PRO A 127 -21.99 -35.82 3.04
C PRO A 127 -21.77 -34.52 2.26
N ILE A 128 -20.73 -33.74 2.62
CA ILE A 128 -20.36 -32.51 1.89
C ILE A 128 -19.96 -32.81 0.43
N ILE A 129 -19.19 -33.88 0.21
CA ILE A 129 -18.77 -34.31 -1.14
C ILE A 129 -19.99 -34.81 -1.91
N MET A 130 -20.86 -35.58 -1.26
CA MET A 130 -22.10 -36.07 -1.87
C MET A 130 -22.98 -34.91 -2.34
N SER A 131 -23.18 -33.88 -1.51
CA SER A 131 -23.95 -32.69 -1.89
C SER A 131 -23.29 -31.87 -3.00
N LEU A 132 -21.96 -31.74 -3.00
CA LEU A 132 -21.21 -31.04 -4.06
C LEU A 132 -21.33 -31.75 -5.41
N ILE A 133 -21.19 -33.07 -5.44
CA ILE A 133 -21.32 -33.87 -6.66
C ILE A 133 -22.76 -33.84 -7.17
N GLN A 134 -23.75 -33.99 -6.26
CA GLN A 134 -25.17 -33.91 -6.63
C GLN A 134 -25.55 -32.55 -7.21
N TYR A 135 -25.10 -31.45 -6.58
CA TYR A 135 -25.31 -30.10 -7.10
C TYR A 135 -24.75 -29.96 -8.52
N TYR A 136 -23.53 -30.47 -8.73
CA TYR A 136 -22.82 -30.35 -10.00
C TYR A 136 -23.43 -31.19 -11.14
N SER A 137 -23.82 -32.44 -10.85
CA SER A 137 -24.52 -33.30 -11.82
C SER A 137 -25.87 -32.71 -12.28
N ILE A 138 -26.49 -31.83 -11.48
CA ILE A 138 -27.78 -31.20 -11.78
C ILE A 138 -27.60 -29.89 -12.60
N GLU A 139 -26.51 -29.13 -12.41
CA GLU A 139 -26.22 -27.92 -13.18
C GLU A 139 -25.72 -28.20 -14.61
N GLN A 140 -24.97 -29.29 -14.83
CA GLN A 140 -24.54 -29.68 -16.20
C GLN A 140 -25.71 -29.95 -17.15
N LEU A 141 -26.90 -30.27 -16.62
CA LEU A 141 -28.10 -30.49 -17.43
C LEU A 141 -28.82 -29.19 -17.83
N ASN A 142 -28.42 -28.03 -17.29
CA ASN A 142 -29.20 -26.78 -17.40
C ASN A 142 -28.43 -25.53 -17.86
N SER A 143 -27.12 -25.57 -18.13
CA SER A 143 -26.42 -24.34 -18.56
C SER A 143 -25.16 -24.56 -19.41
N ASP A 144 -25.02 -23.75 -20.47
CA ASP A 144 -23.80 -23.52 -21.27
C ASP A 144 -22.83 -22.52 -20.57
N ASP A 145 -22.97 -22.30 -19.26
CA ASP A 145 -22.39 -21.14 -18.60
C ASP A 145 -20.91 -21.36 -18.20
N THR A 146 -20.04 -20.55 -18.78
CA THR A 146 -18.57 -20.58 -18.60
C THR A 146 -18.09 -20.12 -17.21
N ASP A 147 -18.99 -19.64 -16.35
CA ASP A 147 -18.66 -18.98 -15.07
C ASP A 147 -18.21 -19.95 -13.94
N MET A 148 -18.37 -21.27 -14.11
CA MET A 148 -18.08 -22.29 -13.07
C MET A 148 -16.77 -23.09 -13.28
N SER A 149 -15.84 -22.64 -14.13
CA SER A 149 -14.68 -23.47 -14.53
C SER A 149 -13.75 -23.91 -13.37
N PHE A 150 -13.60 -23.09 -12.30
CA PHE A 150 -12.79 -23.49 -11.14
C PHE A 150 -13.48 -24.60 -10.35
N LEU A 151 -14.80 -24.51 -10.17
CA LEU A 151 -15.55 -25.54 -9.46
C LEU A 151 -15.49 -26.86 -10.23
N ASN A 152 -15.61 -26.81 -11.56
CA ASN A 152 -15.41 -27.96 -12.46
C ASN A 152 -14.02 -28.59 -12.21
N SER A 153 -12.98 -27.76 -12.26
CA SER A 153 -11.60 -28.18 -12.05
C SER A 153 -11.35 -28.78 -10.67
N LEU A 154 -12.04 -28.28 -9.63
CA LEU A 154 -11.95 -28.79 -8.27
C LEU A 154 -12.67 -30.13 -8.12
N ILE A 155 -13.88 -30.28 -8.67
CA ILE A 155 -14.67 -31.51 -8.62
C ILE A 155 -13.99 -32.63 -9.41
N GLU A 156 -13.47 -32.33 -10.61
CA GLU A 156 -12.66 -33.28 -11.37
C GLU A 156 -11.43 -33.72 -10.59
N ASN A 157 -10.73 -32.78 -9.92
CA ASN A 157 -9.56 -33.11 -9.12
C ASN A 157 -9.90 -34.03 -7.94
N ILE A 158 -11.01 -33.75 -7.25
CA ILE A 158 -11.53 -34.60 -6.16
C ILE A 158 -11.81 -36.01 -6.70
N THR A 159 -12.59 -36.12 -7.77
CA THR A 159 -12.99 -37.42 -8.35
C THR A 159 -11.79 -38.25 -8.79
N GLN A 160 -10.81 -37.63 -9.47
CA GLN A 160 -9.58 -38.28 -9.88
C GLN A 160 -8.64 -38.65 -8.73
N ASN A 161 -8.68 -37.92 -7.61
CA ASN A 161 -7.86 -38.26 -6.45
C ASN A 161 -8.51 -39.36 -5.62
N LEU A 162 -9.82 -39.35 -5.46
CA LEU A 162 -10.54 -40.38 -4.72
C LEU A 162 -10.47 -41.77 -5.38
N SER A 163 -10.17 -41.82 -6.68
CA SER A 163 -9.88 -43.07 -7.38
C SER A 163 -8.43 -43.55 -7.26
N ARG A 164 -7.54 -42.72 -6.71
CA ARG A 164 -6.13 -43.04 -6.50
C ARG A 164 -5.88 -43.45 -5.04
N PRO A 165 -4.80 -44.19 -4.76
CA PRO A 165 -4.29 -44.35 -3.40
C PRO A 165 -3.99 -42.97 -2.78
N LYS A 166 -4.21 -42.82 -1.47
CA LYS A 166 -4.02 -41.56 -0.72
C LYS A 166 -2.64 -40.90 -0.94
N TYR A 167 -1.59 -41.70 -1.13
CA TYR A 167 -0.22 -41.22 -1.35
C TYR A 167 0.09 -40.84 -2.81
N SER A 168 -0.87 -41.04 -3.71
CA SER A 168 -0.74 -40.80 -5.15
C SER A 168 -1.66 -39.67 -5.65
N TYR A 169 -2.23 -38.88 -4.74
CA TYR A 169 -3.05 -37.73 -5.08
C TYR A 169 -2.23 -36.72 -5.90
N ARG A 170 -2.84 -36.17 -6.95
CA ARG A 170 -2.24 -35.13 -7.79
C ARG A 170 -3.20 -33.95 -7.90
N TYR A 171 -2.65 -32.76 -7.80
CA TYR A 171 -3.41 -31.52 -7.79
C TYR A 171 -3.10 -30.75 -9.06
N ASN A 172 -4.15 -30.30 -9.76
CA ASN A 172 -3.98 -29.40 -10.89
C ASN A 172 -3.51 -28.01 -10.40
N GLU A 173 -2.97 -27.21 -11.30
CA GLU A 173 -2.34 -25.93 -10.96
C GLU A 173 -3.33 -24.94 -10.31
N HIS A 174 -4.59 -24.92 -10.75
CA HIS A 174 -5.62 -24.05 -10.18
C HIS A 174 -5.94 -24.40 -8.71
N VAL A 175 -6.08 -25.69 -8.42
CA VAL A 175 -6.31 -26.20 -7.05
C VAL A 175 -5.07 -25.95 -6.19
N LYS A 176 -3.85 -26.10 -6.72
CA LYS A 176 -2.62 -25.76 -6.00
C LYS A 176 -2.62 -24.29 -5.59
N ARG A 177 -2.83 -23.37 -6.53
CA ARG A 177 -2.84 -21.91 -6.28
C ARG A 177 -3.94 -21.50 -5.30
N PHE A 178 -5.13 -22.09 -5.42
CA PHE A 178 -6.22 -21.86 -4.47
C PHE A 178 -5.85 -22.38 -3.08
N ALA A 179 -5.30 -23.59 -2.98
CA ALA A 179 -4.89 -24.19 -1.71
C ALA A 179 -3.78 -23.38 -1.02
N VAL A 180 -2.78 -22.92 -1.79
CA VAL A 180 -1.73 -22.01 -1.30
C VAL A 180 -2.34 -20.69 -0.82
N SER A 181 -3.23 -20.09 -1.61
CA SER A 181 -3.90 -18.84 -1.23
C SER A 181 -4.72 -18.99 0.05
N LEU A 182 -5.50 -20.08 0.17
CA LEU A 182 -6.28 -20.40 1.35
C LEU A 182 -5.37 -20.64 2.57
N TYR A 183 -4.27 -21.38 2.41
CA TYR A 183 -3.31 -21.64 3.47
C TYR A 183 -2.66 -20.35 4.00
N ILE A 184 -2.31 -19.41 3.12
CA ILE A 184 -1.68 -18.15 3.51
C ILE A 184 -2.69 -17.20 4.16
N LEU A 185 -3.89 -17.06 3.58
CA LEU A 185 -4.90 -16.09 4.01
C LEU A 185 -5.66 -16.55 5.27
N ALA A 186 -6.06 -17.82 5.33
CA ALA A 186 -6.86 -18.35 6.43
C ALA A 186 -5.99 -18.99 7.54
N GLY A 187 -4.72 -19.25 7.23
CA GLY A 187 -3.80 -19.92 8.13
C GLY A 187 -3.97 -21.44 8.18
N ARG A 188 -3.01 -22.11 8.81
CA ARG A 188 -2.92 -23.59 8.84
C ARG A 188 -4.15 -24.27 9.43
N ASN A 189 -4.73 -23.73 10.50
CA ASN A 189 -5.85 -24.38 11.18
C ASN A 189 -7.11 -24.41 10.32
N ALA A 190 -7.47 -23.27 9.72
CA ALA A 190 -8.61 -23.19 8.82
C ALA A 190 -8.40 -24.04 7.56
N TYR A 191 -7.18 -24.02 7.00
CA TYR A 191 -6.82 -24.87 5.88
C TYR A 191 -6.96 -26.36 6.19
N GLU A 192 -6.40 -26.83 7.31
CA GLU A 192 -6.48 -28.24 7.71
C GLU A 192 -7.93 -28.66 8.02
N PHE A 193 -8.72 -27.78 8.63
CA PHE A 193 -10.15 -28.01 8.83
C PHE A 193 -10.86 -28.28 7.49
N VAL A 194 -10.67 -27.41 6.49
CA VAL A 194 -11.28 -27.60 5.16
C VAL A 194 -10.75 -28.88 4.50
N ARG A 195 -9.43 -29.12 4.54
CA ARG A 195 -8.78 -30.29 3.91
C ARG A 195 -9.31 -31.63 4.45
N ILE A 196 -9.51 -31.74 5.75
CA ILE A 196 -9.98 -32.99 6.38
C ILE A 196 -11.45 -33.24 6.05
N ASN A 197 -12.26 -32.19 5.93
CA ASN A 197 -13.69 -32.29 5.63
C ASN A 197 -14.01 -32.48 4.14
N ILE A 198 -13.05 -32.18 3.24
CA ILE A 198 -13.17 -32.42 1.80
C ILE A 198 -12.00 -33.29 1.30
N PRO A 199 -11.99 -34.60 1.60
CA PRO A 199 -10.94 -35.51 1.15
C PRO A 199 -10.69 -35.46 -0.36
N GLY A 200 -9.42 -35.48 -0.76
CA GLY A 200 -9.01 -35.46 -2.18
C GLY A 200 -8.98 -34.07 -2.81
N ALA A 201 -9.59 -33.06 -2.19
CA ALA A 201 -9.64 -31.70 -2.72
C ALA A 201 -8.33 -30.93 -2.58
N PHE A 202 -7.68 -31.03 -1.41
CA PHE A 202 -6.52 -30.19 -1.10
C PHE A 202 -5.29 -30.99 -0.64
N PRO A 203 -4.07 -30.54 -0.99
CA PRO A 203 -2.80 -31.17 -0.59
C PRO A 203 -2.56 -31.09 0.92
N SER A 204 -1.72 -31.97 1.47
CA SER A 204 -1.31 -31.86 2.88
C SER A 204 -0.49 -30.59 3.13
N ALA A 205 -0.41 -30.14 4.38
CA ALA A 205 0.46 -29.02 4.74
C ALA A 205 1.93 -29.23 4.34
N SER A 206 2.44 -30.47 4.37
CA SER A 206 3.81 -30.78 3.89
C SER A 206 3.95 -30.56 2.38
N THR A 207 2.97 -30.97 1.59
CA THR A 207 2.94 -30.75 0.14
C THR A 207 2.77 -29.26 -0.19
N ILE A 208 1.95 -28.52 0.57
CA ILE A 208 1.88 -27.06 0.46
C ILE A 208 3.23 -26.42 0.72
N GLN A 209 3.96 -26.87 1.74
CA GLN A 209 5.30 -26.33 2.01
C GLN A 209 6.26 -26.61 0.84
N SER A 210 6.22 -27.81 0.26
CA SER A 210 6.96 -28.12 -0.98
C SER A 210 6.59 -27.16 -2.11
N PHE A 211 5.31 -26.87 -2.31
CA PHE A 211 4.88 -25.90 -3.33
C PHE A 211 5.38 -24.48 -3.04
N LEU A 212 5.37 -24.04 -1.78
CA LEU A 212 5.93 -22.74 -1.40
C LEU A 212 7.44 -22.68 -1.67
N ASP A 213 8.15 -23.78 -1.43
CA ASP A 213 9.59 -23.89 -1.62
C ASP A 213 9.97 -24.00 -3.12
N GLU A 214 9.08 -24.58 -3.96
CA GLU A 214 9.22 -24.72 -5.42
C GLU A 214 8.89 -23.43 -6.20
N GLU A 215 7.80 -22.73 -5.86
CA GLU A 215 7.27 -21.60 -6.66
C GLU A 215 8.14 -20.33 -6.58
N GLU A 216 8.79 -20.10 -5.45
CA GLU A 216 9.63 -18.94 -5.24
C GLU A 216 10.83 -19.35 -4.40
N ARG A 217 12.03 -19.28 -4.97
CA ARG A 217 13.28 -19.42 -4.21
C ARG A 217 13.15 -18.56 -2.95
N HIS A 218 13.39 -19.16 -1.78
CA HIS A 218 13.29 -18.48 -0.49
C HIS A 218 13.90 -17.08 -0.56
N ILE A 219 13.17 -16.08 -0.08
CA ILE A 219 13.74 -14.74 0.07
C ILE A 219 14.85 -14.83 1.10
N LYS A 220 16.09 -14.75 0.65
CA LYS A 220 17.25 -14.75 1.54
C LYS A 220 17.51 -13.33 2.04
N GLU A 221 18.00 -13.23 3.27
CA GLU A 221 18.57 -11.97 3.75
C GLU A 221 19.69 -11.54 2.78
N ARG A 222 19.83 -10.24 2.51
CA ARG A 222 20.86 -9.62 1.64
C ARG A 222 20.74 -9.87 0.13
N GLU A 223 19.86 -10.75 -0.33
CA GLU A 223 19.70 -11.02 -1.76
C GLU A 223 18.90 -9.92 -2.47
N PHE A 224 19.47 -9.36 -3.54
CA PHE A 224 18.76 -8.46 -4.44
C PHE A 224 18.17 -9.24 -5.62
N ARG A 225 16.84 -9.27 -5.69
CA ARG A 225 16.06 -10.16 -6.57
C ARG A 225 15.79 -9.53 -7.94
N PHE A 226 16.80 -8.97 -8.59
CA PHE A 226 16.64 -8.22 -9.84
C PHE A 226 16.00 -9.03 -10.98
N ASP A 227 16.29 -10.32 -11.08
CA ASP A 227 15.70 -11.19 -12.12
C ASP A 227 14.19 -11.44 -11.90
N ILE A 228 13.75 -11.47 -10.64
CA ILE A 228 12.32 -11.56 -10.30
C ILE A 228 11.63 -10.26 -10.74
N VAL A 229 12.24 -9.11 -10.45
CA VAL A 229 11.72 -7.80 -10.85
C VAL A 229 11.59 -7.72 -12.38
N ARG A 230 12.61 -8.13 -13.13
CA ARG A 230 12.56 -8.16 -14.61
C ARG A 230 11.42 -9.03 -15.13
N ARG A 231 11.25 -10.23 -14.58
CA ARG A 231 10.18 -11.15 -14.99
C ARG A 231 8.81 -10.54 -14.73
N HIS A 232 8.60 -9.96 -13.55
CA HIS A 232 7.33 -9.33 -13.19
C HIS A 232 7.01 -8.12 -14.08
N LEU A 233 7.99 -7.25 -14.30
CA LEU A 233 7.82 -6.08 -15.16
C LEU A 233 7.48 -6.47 -16.61
N SER A 234 8.10 -7.55 -17.11
CA SER A 234 7.79 -8.14 -18.42
C SER A 234 6.35 -8.66 -18.49
N LEU A 235 5.83 -9.29 -17.43
CA LEU A 235 4.43 -9.73 -17.37
C LEU A 235 3.45 -8.56 -17.38
N THR A 236 3.84 -7.42 -16.78
CA THR A 236 3.05 -6.19 -16.76
C THR A 236 3.24 -5.29 -17.98
N ASN A 237 4.03 -5.73 -18.97
CA ASN A 237 4.36 -4.97 -20.18
C ASN A 237 4.86 -3.54 -19.90
N THR A 238 5.69 -3.37 -18.86
CA THR A 238 6.35 -2.10 -18.55
C THR A 238 7.82 -2.34 -18.27
N ASN A 239 8.66 -1.37 -18.59
CA ASN A 239 10.08 -1.35 -18.26
C ASN A 239 10.45 -0.18 -17.34
N ILE A 240 9.46 0.55 -16.82
CA ILE A 240 9.66 1.71 -15.96
C ILE A 240 9.15 1.39 -14.56
N ALA A 241 9.95 1.71 -13.55
CA ALA A 241 9.57 1.50 -12.16
C ALA A 241 10.11 2.60 -11.23
N PHE A 242 9.52 2.66 -10.04
CA PHE A 242 9.92 3.55 -8.95
C PHE A 242 10.35 2.69 -7.75
N CYS A 243 11.44 3.06 -7.07
CA CYS A 243 11.92 2.33 -5.91
C CYS A 243 11.52 3.05 -4.62
N SER A 244 11.17 2.30 -3.58
CA SER A 244 11.02 2.84 -2.23
C SER A 244 11.87 2.07 -1.23
N GLU A 245 12.35 2.77 -0.21
CA GLU A 245 13.20 2.22 0.83
C GLU A 245 12.71 2.70 2.20
N ASP A 246 12.62 1.78 3.15
CA ASP A 246 12.18 2.09 4.52
C ASP A 246 12.66 1.02 5.51
N CYS A 247 12.76 1.41 6.78
CA CYS A 247 13.19 0.57 7.89
C CYS A 247 12.06 0.36 8.91
N THR A 248 12.06 -0.80 9.57
CA THR A 248 11.12 -1.06 10.65
C THR A 248 11.76 -1.78 11.83
N ALA A 249 11.28 -1.49 13.04
CA ALA A 249 11.75 -2.17 14.24
C ALA A 249 11.37 -3.65 14.25
N ILE A 250 12.31 -4.49 14.69
CA ILE A 250 12.19 -5.95 14.77
C ILE A 250 12.64 -6.47 16.13
N ILE A 251 12.33 -7.75 16.40
CA ILE A 251 12.85 -8.46 17.58
C ILE A 251 14.32 -8.82 17.33
N PRO A 252 15.28 -8.32 18.13
CA PRO A 252 16.70 -8.64 17.96
C PRO A 252 16.98 -10.11 18.29
N LYS A 253 17.00 -10.95 17.25
CA LYS A 253 17.17 -12.40 17.41
C LYS A 253 17.97 -12.98 16.25
N VAL A 254 19.07 -13.64 16.60
CA VAL A 254 19.88 -14.43 15.68
C VAL A 254 19.28 -15.83 15.55
N THR A 255 19.19 -16.36 14.33
CA THR A 255 18.67 -17.70 14.05
C THR A 255 19.50 -18.34 12.94
N TYR A 256 19.82 -19.63 13.09
CA TYR A 256 20.45 -20.41 12.04
C TYR A 256 19.45 -20.71 10.92
N ASP A 257 19.81 -20.38 9.68
CA ASP A 257 19.06 -20.73 8.48
C ASP A 257 19.71 -21.91 7.76
N ILE A 258 19.03 -23.06 7.80
CA ILE A 258 19.51 -24.32 7.21
C ILE A 258 19.67 -24.23 5.69
N ASN A 259 18.86 -23.40 5.02
CA ASN A 259 18.85 -23.31 3.56
C ASN A 259 20.04 -22.53 2.99
N SER A 260 20.52 -21.53 3.74
CA SER A 260 21.72 -20.75 3.39
C SER A 260 22.97 -21.21 4.13
N ASN A 261 22.84 -22.13 5.09
CA ASN A 261 23.89 -22.48 6.03
C ASN A 261 24.54 -21.23 6.65
N SER A 262 23.71 -20.30 7.13
CA SER A 262 24.18 -19.02 7.68
C SER A 262 23.35 -18.54 8.86
N PHE A 263 23.91 -17.64 9.66
CA PHE A 263 23.23 -17.03 10.80
C PHE A 263 22.57 -15.70 10.37
N VAL A 264 21.26 -15.60 10.60
CA VAL A 264 20.40 -14.47 10.22
C VAL A 264 20.01 -13.69 11.47
N GLY A 265 20.12 -12.36 11.42
CA GLY A 265 19.70 -11.46 12.51
C GLY A 265 20.82 -10.71 13.25
N PHE A 266 22.08 -10.94 12.87
CA PHE A 266 23.15 -9.98 13.16
C PHE A 266 22.99 -8.72 12.29
N SER A 267 23.53 -7.58 12.74
CA SER A 267 23.64 -6.40 11.88
C SER A 267 24.65 -6.69 10.78
N LEU A 268 24.23 -6.53 9.53
CA LEU A 268 25.09 -6.83 8.39
C LEU A 268 26.11 -5.71 8.18
N PRO A 269 27.41 -6.04 7.99
CA PRO A 269 28.37 -5.08 7.50
C PRO A 269 27.99 -4.65 6.09
N LEU A 270 28.24 -3.39 5.78
CA LEU A 270 27.96 -2.81 4.47
C LEU A 270 29.25 -2.54 3.72
N ASP A 271 29.25 -2.82 2.43
CA ASP A 271 30.27 -2.43 1.46
C ASP A 271 29.64 -1.49 0.43
N GLU A 272 30.06 -0.22 0.43
CA GLU A 272 29.45 0.87 -0.36
C GLU A 272 27.91 0.93 -0.17
N GLY A 273 27.47 0.79 1.08
CA GLY A 273 26.06 0.74 1.47
C GLY A 273 25.29 -0.54 1.11
N ARG A 274 25.94 -1.54 0.53
CA ARG A 274 25.32 -2.84 0.19
C ARG A 274 25.63 -3.86 1.28
N PRO A 275 24.65 -4.68 1.71
CA PRO A 275 24.94 -5.75 2.67
C PRO A 275 25.91 -6.77 2.07
N ILE A 276 26.99 -7.09 2.78
CA ILE A 276 27.96 -8.09 2.33
C ILE A 276 27.31 -9.48 2.36
N THR A 277 27.40 -10.18 1.22
CA THR A 277 26.78 -11.50 1.05
C THR A 277 27.59 -12.57 1.78
N ASP A 278 26.88 -13.51 2.42
CA ASP A 278 27.44 -14.68 3.11
C ASP A 278 28.43 -14.40 4.26
N HIS A 279 28.47 -13.17 4.79
CA HIS A 279 29.43 -12.78 5.84
C HIS A 279 29.33 -13.63 7.12
N TYR A 280 28.10 -13.96 7.56
CA TYR A 280 27.85 -14.77 8.77
C TYR A 280 27.64 -16.27 8.45
N ARG A 281 28.42 -16.79 7.50
CA ARG A 281 28.51 -18.23 7.22
C ARG A 281 29.79 -18.78 7.84
N THR A 282 29.67 -19.79 8.70
CA THR A 282 30.83 -20.43 9.31
C THR A 282 30.52 -21.89 9.67
N GLU A 283 31.57 -22.72 9.66
CA GLU A 283 31.57 -24.08 10.21
C GLU A 283 32.37 -24.14 11.54
N SER A 284 32.92 -23.01 12.01
CA SER A 284 33.73 -22.91 13.23
C SER A 284 32.91 -22.37 14.40
N PHE A 285 32.84 -23.14 15.49
CA PHE A 285 32.21 -22.69 16.73
C PHE A 285 32.91 -21.46 17.33
N ALA A 286 34.25 -21.39 17.27
CA ALA A 286 35.00 -20.25 17.80
C ALA A 286 34.68 -18.93 17.05
N GLN A 287 34.49 -19.01 15.73
CA GLN A 287 34.06 -17.84 14.95
C GLN A 287 32.64 -17.42 15.29
N LEU A 288 31.74 -18.40 15.49
CA LEU A 288 30.37 -18.13 15.92
C LEU A 288 30.33 -17.46 17.31
N GLU A 289 31.09 -17.98 18.26
CA GLU A 289 31.23 -17.43 19.61
C GLU A 289 31.77 -15.99 19.56
N SER A 290 32.79 -15.73 18.74
CA SER A 290 33.31 -14.39 18.50
C SER A 290 32.21 -13.44 18.02
N TRP A 291 31.39 -13.82 17.03
CA TRP A 291 30.30 -12.98 16.56
C TRP A 291 29.24 -12.69 17.61
N PHE A 292 28.86 -13.68 18.43
CA PHE A 292 27.88 -13.46 19.49
C PHE A 292 28.37 -12.50 20.57
N SER A 293 29.69 -12.39 20.76
CA SER A 293 30.32 -11.50 21.71
C SER A 293 30.61 -10.10 21.14
N SER A 294 30.91 -9.98 19.85
CA SER A 294 31.42 -8.74 19.25
C SER A 294 30.47 -8.04 18.26
N VAL A 295 29.43 -8.70 17.78
CA VAL A 295 28.55 -8.18 16.71
C VAL A 295 27.18 -7.81 17.26
N ASP A 296 26.75 -6.58 16.95
CA ASP A 296 25.41 -6.10 17.27
C ASP A 296 24.33 -6.94 16.58
N LYS A 297 23.28 -7.27 17.33
CA LYS A 297 22.06 -7.83 16.75
C LYS A 297 21.30 -6.76 15.98
N SER A 298 20.65 -7.15 14.89
CA SER A 298 19.79 -6.25 14.12
C SER A 298 18.57 -5.83 14.95
N THR A 299 18.39 -4.51 15.10
CA THR A 299 17.22 -3.90 15.75
C THR A 299 16.21 -3.37 14.73
N LEU A 300 16.68 -3.13 13.51
CA LEU A 300 15.88 -2.70 12.38
C LEU A 300 15.99 -3.70 11.23
N LEU A 301 14.96 -3.75 10.40
CA LEU A 301 14.93 -4.42 9.11
C LEU A 301 14.72 -3.37 8.03
N ASN A 302 15.66 -3.28 7.09
CA ASN A 302 15.55 -2.43 5.92
C ASN A 302 14.96 -3.23 4.74
N ILE A 303 14.04 -2.63 3.98
CA ILE A 303 13.47 -3.24 2.78
C ILE A 303 13.50 -2.29 1.58
N HIS A 304 13.62 -2.87 0.40
CA HIS A 304 13.57 -2.17 -0.87
C HIS A 304 12.39 -2.71 -1.67
N MET A 305 11.49 -1.84 -2.08
CA MET A 305 10.32 -2.20 -2.88
C MET A 305 10.42 -1.57 -4.27
N ILE A 306 10.00 -2.31 -5.29
CA ILE A 306 9.89 -1.81 -6.67
C ILE A 306 8.40 -1.71 -7.01
N GLN A 307 7.97 -0.51 -7.34
CA GLN A 307 6.62 -0.19 -7.80
C GLN A 307 6.65 -0.02 -9.33
N PRO A 308 6.01 -0.93 -10.10
CA PRO A 308 5.82 -0.75 -11.54
C PRO A 308 5.00 0.51 -11.84
N ILE A 309 5.37 1.23 -12.90
CA ILE A 309 4.58 2.33 -13.47
C ILE A 309 3.90 1.79 -14.73
N MET A 310 2.57 1.74 -14.73
CA MET A 310 1.77 1.05 -15.76
C MET A 310 0.83 2.01 -16.48
N SER A 311 0.52 1.66 -17.73
CA SER A 311 -0.39 2.42 -18.60
C SER A 311 -1.87 2.34 -18.20
N THR A 312 -2.25 1.28 -17.48
CA THR A 312 -3.64 0.99 -17.11
C THR A 312 -3.99 1.50 -15.71
N GLU A 313 -5.26 1.85 -15.47
CA GLU A 313 -5.79 2.26 -14.15
C GLU A 313 -5.61 1.19 -13.04
N GLN A 314 -5.23 -0.03 -13.41
CA GLN A 314 -4.85 -1.09 -12.49
C GLN A 314 -3.36 -0.94 -12.13
N THR A 315 -3.10 -0.61 -10.87
CA THR A 315 -1.75 -0.60 -10.30
C THR A 315 -1.29 -2.04 -10.07
N SER A 316 -0.19 -2.47 -10.69
CA SER A 316 0.43 -3.76 -10.34
C SER A 316 0.97 -3.74 -8.92
N SER A 317 0.96 -4.91 -8.29
CA SER A 317 1.46 -5.10 -6.93
C SER A 317 2.96 -4.80 -6.87
N PRO A 318 3.43 -4.06 -5.84
CA PRO A 318 4.85 -3.81 -5.65
C PRO A 318 5.59 -5.11 -5.31
N ILE A 319 6.87 -5.16 -5.65
CA ILE A 319 7.75 -6.33 -5.48
C ILE A 319 8.83 -6.01 -4.46
N ILE A 320 9.12 -6.95 -3.56
CA ILE A 320 10.28 -6.86 -2.67
C ILE A 320 11.54 -7.16 -3.48
N LEU A 321 12.41 -6.15 -3.64
CA LEU A 321 13.72 -6.29 -4.25
C LEU A 321 14.72 -6.92 -3.28
N SER A 322 14.80 -6.41 -2.05
CA SER A 322 15.75 -6.87 -1.04
C SER A 322 15.24 -6.56 0.38
N ALA A 323 15.65 -7.39 1.34
CA ALA A 323 15.36 -7.19 2.76
C ALA A 323 16.53 -7.69 3.62
N TYR A 324 16.95 -6.91 4.62
CA TYR A 324 18.07 -7.26 5.49
C TYR A 324 18.07 -6.55 6.83
N GLY A 325 18.68 -7.17 7.85
CA GLY A 325 18.84 -6.60 9.18
C GLY A 325 19.92 -5.52 9.27
N THR A 326 19.66 -4.46 10.03
CA THR A 326 20.61 -3.36 10.26
C THR A 326 20.47 -2.77 11.67
N ASN A 327 21.50 -2.07 12.11
CA ASN A 327 21.55 -1.26 13.32
C ASN A 327 21.51 0.27 13.02
N SER A 328 21.19 0.67 11.78
CA SER A 328 21.12 2.07 11.35
C SER A 328 22.45 2.85 11.33
N LYS A 329 23.61 2.19 11.51
CA LYS A 329 24.93 2.86 11.53
C LYS A 329 25.47 3.28 10.15
N TYR A 330 24.67 3.17 9.09
CA TYR A 330 25.07 3.59 7.73
C TYR A 330 24.92 5.10 7.51
N THR A 331 25.70 5.64 6.59
CA THR A 331 25.77 7.06 6.26
C THR A 331 24.86 7.43 5.08
N SER A 332 24.71 8.73 4.82
CA SER A 332 24.04 9.20 3.59
C SER A 332 24.79 8.80 2.32
N ILE A 333 26.11 8.62 2.36
CA ILE A 333 26.89 8.19 1.19
C ILE A 333 26.61 6.72 0.88
N ASP A 334 26.52 5.87 1.90
CA ASP A 334 26.12 4.47 1.75
C ASP A 334 24.76 4.34 1.03
N ILE A 335 23.79 5.18 1.41
CA ILE A 335 22.48 5.24 0.77
C ILE A 335 22.61 5.59 -0.72
N ILE A 336 23.41 6.61 -1.06
CA ILE A 336 23.62 7.06 -2.44
C ILE A 336 24.28 5.97 -3.28
N CYS A 337 25.35 5.35 -2.78
CA CYS A 337 26.05 4.25 -3.45
C CYS A 337 25.10 3.08 -3.71
N ARG A 338 24.29 2.71 -2.71
CA ARG A 338 23.26 1.68 -2.84
C ARG A 338 22.22 2.03 -3.92
N TRP A 339 21.69 3.25 -3.94
CA TRP A 339 20.71 3.68 -4.95
C TRP A 339 21.27 3.66 -6.37
N ILE A 340 22.50 4.15 -6.53
CA ILE A 340 23.20 4.13 -7.82
C ILE A 340 23.41 2.70 -8.30
N TRP A 341 23.84 1.81 -7.42
CA TRP A 341 24.02 0.39 -7.76
C TRP A 341 22.69 -0.29 -8.13
N ILE A 342 21.61 -0.07 -7.37
CA ILE A 342 20.27 -0.56 -7.72
C ILE A 342 19.83 -0.05 -9.09
N PHE A 343 20.09 1.24 -9.38
CA PHE A 343 19.79 1.84 -10.68
C PHE A 343 20.56 1.15 -11.81
N ASP A 344 21.88 0.98 -11.66
CA ASP A 344 22.75 0.39 -12.68
C ASP A 344 22.41 -1.08 -12.96
N GLU A 345 22.15 -1.88 -11.92
CA GLU A 345 21.74 -3.30 -12.04
C GLU A 345 20.38 -3.44 -12.73
N CYS A 346 19.41 -2.59 -12.39
CA CYS A 346 18.12 -2.56 -13.06
C CYS A 346 18.27 -2.17 -14.54
N LEU A 347 19.09 -1.14 -14.81
CA LEU A 347 19.32 -0.64 -16.16
C LEU A 347 19.98 -1.69 -17.05
N ALA A 348 20.98 -2.42 -16.52
CA ALA A 348 21.62 -3.54 -17.21
C ALA A 348 20.63 -4.66 -17.59
N LYS A 349 19.50 -4.75 -16.89
CA LYS A 349 18.40 -5.70 -17.17
C LYS A 349 17.26 -5.10 -18.01
N GLY A 350 17.46 -3.89 -18.54
CA GLY A 350 16.50 -3.19 -19.39
C GLY A 350 15.37 -2.51 -18.61
N ILE A 351 15.54 -2.28 -17.30
CA ILE A 351 14.55 -1.65 -16.43
C ILE A 351 15.03 -0.24 -16.08
N ARG A 352 14.19 0.76 -16.35
CA ARG A 352 14.43 2.15 -15.96
C ARG A 352 13.83 2.43 -14.59
N ILE A 353 14.68 2.52 -13.57
CA ILE A 353 14.29 3.13 -12.30
C ILE A 353 14.29 4.65 -12.47
N ILE A 354 13.14 5.29 -12.29
CA ILE A 354 13.04 6.74 -12.46
C ILE A 354 13.42 7.49 -11.17
N GLY A 355 13.27 6.87 -10.00
CA GLY A 355 13.54 7.55 -8.74
C GLY A 355 13.35 6.69 -7.50
N PHE A 356 13.62 7.30 -6.36
CA PHE A 356 13.57 6.70 -5.03
C PHE A 356 12.65 7.49 -4.09
N SER A 357 11.94 6.81 -3.21
CA SER A 357 11.19 7.41 -2.10
C SER A 357 11.58 6.81 -0.76
N THR A 358 11.55 7.66 0.26
CA THR A 358 11.89 7.28 1.63
C THR A 358 11.01 8.01 2.62
N ASP A 359 11.08 7.59 3.86
CA ASP A 359 10.60 8.38 4.97
C ASP A 359 11.45 9.64 5.19
N GLY A 360 11.07 10.43 6.19
CA GLY A 360 11.72 11.68 6.54
C GLY A 360 12.91 11.54 7.49
N ASP A 361 13.59 10.39 7.55
CA ASP A 361 14.82 10.25 8.33
C ASP A 361 15.92 11.19 7.80
N PRO A 362 16.66 11.88 8.68
CA PRO A 362 17.66 12.88 8.27
C PRO A 362 18.73 12.35 7.31
N LYS A 363 19.14 11.08 7.43
CA LYS A 363 20.19 10.48 6.59
C LYS A 363 19.73 10.31 5.16
N TYR A 364 18.48 9.88 4.96
CA TYR A 364 17.87 9.78 3.64
C TYR A 364 17.59 11.15 3.04
N LEU A 365 17.06 12.09 3.83
CA LEU A 365 16.83 13.45 3.36
C LEU A 365 18.14 14.12 2.89
N LYS A 366 19.23 13.91 3.64
CA LYS A 366 20.57 14.36 3.26
C LYS A 366 21.07 13.67 1.98
N ALA A 367 20.86 12.37 1.83
CA ALA A 367 21.19 11.65 0.60
C ALA A 367 20.44 12.22 -0.62
N MET A 368 19.14 12.48 -0.50
CA MET A 368 18.34 13.11 -1.55
C MET A 368 18.89 14.50 -1.94
N LYS A 369 19.21 15.35 -0.96
CA LYS A 369 19.78 16.68 -1.25
C LYS A 369 21.09 16.59 -2.04
N LEU A 370 21.97 15.65 -1.68
CA LEU A 370 23.25 15.44 -2.36
C LEU A 370 23.04 14.96 -3.81
N VAL A 371 22.17 13.96 -4.01
CA VAL A 371 21.85 13.41 -5.34
C VAL A 371 21.24 14.47 -6.26
N LEU A 372 20.31 15.27 -5.73
CA LEU A 372 19.61 16.30 -6.48
C LEU A 372 20.43 17.57 -6.72
N GLY A 373 21.56 17.70 -6.00
CA GLY A 373 22.32 18.94 -5.93
C GLY A 373 21.54 20.09 -5.30
N PHE A 374 20.58 19.77 -4.43
CA PHE A 374 19.62 20.67 -3.84
C PHE A 374 20.17 21.26 -2.54
N PHE A 375 20.82 22.42 -2.64
CA PHE A 375 21.55 23.06 -1.54
C PHE A 375 22.65 22.17 -0.93
N ALA A 376 23.24 21.32 -1.76
CA ALA A 376 24.33 20.42 -1.43
C ALA A 376 25.09 20.05 -2.72
N SER A 377 26.35 19.62 -2.58
CA SER A 377 27.18 19.17 -3.69
C SER A 377 27.86 17.85 -3.36
N LEU A 378 28.03 17.02 -4.37
CA LEU A 378 28.74 15.74 -4.31
C LEU A 378 29.85 15.76 -5.38
N PRO A 379 30.91 16.56 -5.20
CA PRO A 379 31.86 16.87 -6.28
C PRO A 379 32.58 15.64 -6.84
N ASN A 380 32.77 14.60 -6.02
CA ASN A 380 33.49 13.38 -6.38
C ASN A 380 32.61 12.37 -7.13
N MET A 381 31.29 12.54 -7.15
CA MET A 381 30.37 11.68 -7.88
C MET A 381 29.54 12.54 -8.83
N LYS A 382 29.94 12.55 -10.10
CA LYS A 382 29.27 13.30 -11.17
C LYS A 382 27.98 12.60 -11.63
N ILE A 383 27.03 12.47 -10.70
CA ILE A 383 25.75 11.76 -10.91
C ILE A 383 24.97 12.35 -12.10
N SER A 384 24.96 13.68 -12.23
CA SER A 384 24.27 14.41 -13.31
C SER A 384 24.86 14.22 -14.72
N ASP A 385 26.12 13.81 -14.79
CA ASP A 385 26.89 13.76 -16.04
C ASP A 385 26.78 12.39 -16.71
N ARG A 386 26.19 11.41 -16.03
CA ARG A 386 25.95 10.06 -16.57
C ARG A 386 25.06 10.14 -17.81
N SER A 387 25.34 9.27 -18.79
CA SER A 387 24.65 9.21 -20.10
C SER A 387 23.14 9.00 -19.99
N HIS A 388 22.71 8.34 -18.93
CA HIS A 388 21.31 8.00 -18.67
C HIS A 388 20.58 9.05 -17.83
N ALA A 389 21.22 10.18 -17.51
CA ALA A 389 20.54 11.25 -16.79
C ALA A 389 19.42 11.85 -17.64
N PHE A 390 18.30 12.16 -16.99
CA PHE A 390 17.24 12.95 -17.59
C PHE A 390 17.71 14.40 -17.74
N GLU A 391 17.25 15.06 -18.79
CA GLU A 391 17.50 16.48 -19.04
C GLU A 391 16.18 17.18 -19.34
N VAL A 392 15.97 18.34 -18.73
CA VAL A 392 14.80 19.20 -19.01
C VAL A 392 15.24 20.59 -19.42
N SER A 393 14.48 21.20 -20.33
CA SER A 393 14.73 22.59 -20.72
C SER A 393 14.03 23.57 -19.76
N LEU A 394 14.81 24.20 -18.88
CA LEU A 394 14.30 25.17 -17.91
C LEU A 394 14.30 26.59 -18.47
N PRO A 395 13.18 27.33 -18.38
CA PRO A 395 13.16 28.76 -18.65
C PRO A 395 14.12 29.53 -17.75
N VAL A 396 14.78 30.56 -18.30
CA VAL A 396 15.78 31.36 -17.57
C VAL A 396 15.17 32.10 -16.39
N ASP A 397 13.91 32.49 -16.51
CA ASP A 397 13.21 33.31 -15.51
C ASP A 397 12.58 32.49 -14.37
N TRP A 398 12.80 31.18 -14.33
CA TRP A 398 12.30 30.31 -13.26
C TRP A 398 13.18 30.35 -12.01
N ASN A 399 13.34 31.54 -11.44
CA ASN A 399 14.15 31.75 -10.24
C ASN A 399 13.53 31.17 -8.96
N TRP A 400 12.32 30.62 -9.05
CA TRP A 400 11.62 29.90 -7.99
C TRP A 400 11.93 28.41 -7.97
N PHE A 401 12.50 27.88 -9.06
CA PHE A 401 12.83 26.47 -9.26
C PHE A 401 14.34 26.23 -9.07
N PHE A 402 14.70 25.44 -8.06
CA PHE A 402 16.08 25.28 -7.60
C PHE A 402 16.76 23.97 -7.99
N LEU A 403 16.10 23.07 -8.74
CA LEU A 403 16.75 21.86 -9.23
C LEU A 403 17.61 22.13 -10.46
N ARG A 404 18.69 21.36 -10.60
CA ARG A 404 19.53 21.36 -11.81
C ARG A 404 18.77 20.76 -12.99
N ARG A 405 19.12 21.21 -14.20
CA ARG A 405 18.54 20.74 -15.48
C ARG A 405 18.72 19.24 -15.73
N ARG A 406 19.78 18.64 -15.19
CA ARG A 406 20.11 17.23 -15.38
C ARG A 406 20.01 16.48 -14.06
N GLN A 407 19.25 15.38 -14.06
CA GLN A 407 19.01 14.54 -12.89
C GLN A 407 19.07 13.06 -13.31
N LEU A 408 19.88 12.25 -12.62
CA LEU A 408 19.93 10.82 -12.91
C LEU A 408 18.65 10.11 -12.45
N ILE A 409 18.24 10.43 -11.23
CA ILE A 409 17.10 9.86 -10.53
C ILE A 409 16.30 10.98 -9.88
N LEU A 410 14.99 10.75 -9.77
CA LEU A 410 14.09 11.59 -8.97
C LEU A 410 14.12 11.13 -7.50
N CYS A 411 13.79 12.03 -6.58
CA CYS A 411 13.65 11.69 -5.15
C CYS A 411 12.36 12.27 -4.57
N PHE A 412 11.55 11.45 -3.90
CA PHE A 412 10.33 11.90 -3.25
C PHE A 412 10.32 11.53 -1.76
N GLN A 413 10.02 12.50 -0.92
CA GLN A 413 9.77 12.28 0.50
C GLN A 413 8.32 11.83 0.69
N ASP A 414 8.08 10.85 1.56
CA ASP A 414 6.71 10.34 1.75
C ASP A 414 5.76 11.45 2.27
N PRO A 415 4.74 11.83 1.48
CA PRO A 415 3.82 12.90 1.85
C PRO A 415 2.97 12.56 3.08
N THR A 416 2.71 11.28 3.35
CA THR A 416 2.02 10.82 4.57
C THR A 416 2.84 11.19 5.80
N HIS A 417 4.15 10.95 5.76
CA HIS A 417 5.07 11.31 6.85
C HIS A 417 5.26 12.82 6.97
N VAL A 418 5.26 13.56 5.87
CA VAL A 418 5.25 15.04 5.91
C VAL A 418 4.01 15.54 6.65
N CYS A 419 2.82 15.01 6.33
CA CYS A 419 1.58 15.38 7.01
C CYS A 419 1.60 15.05 8.51
N THR A 420 2.05 13.85 8.90
CA THR A 420 2.11 13.46 10.32
C THR A 420 3.14 14.28 11.08
N LYS A 421 4.30 14.62 10.50
CA LYS A 421 5.27 15.56 11.11
C LYS A 421 4.66 16.95 11.34
N LEU A 422 3.93 17.49 10.36
CA LEU A 422 3.21 18.76 10.51
C LEU A 422 2.13 18.68 11.60
N ARG A 423 1.37 17.59 11.67
CA ARG A 423 0.41 17.38 12.77
C ARG A 423 1.12 17.31 14.12
N ASN A 424 2.16 16.49 14.25
CA ASN A 424 2.87 16.32 15.51
C ASN A 424 3.51 17.63 15.98
N ARG A 425 3.94 18.48 15.04
CA ARG A 425 4.42 19.82 15.34
C ARG A 425 3.33 20.74 15.92
N LEU A 426 2.10 20.65 15.43
CA LEU A 426 0.93 21.35 16.00
C LEU A 426 0.57 20.84 17.40
N LEU A 427 0.77 19.54 17.66
CA LEU A 427 0.47 18.91 18.94
C LEU A 427 1.60 19.03 19.97
N SER A 428 2.78 19.52 19.56
CA SER A 428 3.94 19.64 20.43
C SER A 428 3.76 20.77 21.44
N THR A 429 4.09 20.49 22.70
CA THR A 429 4.15 21.50 23.77
C THR A 429 5.39 22.38 23.69
N THR A 430 6.41 21.97 22.93
CA THR A 430 7.68 22.72 22.78
C THR A 430 7.65 23.71 21.61
N ALA A 431 6.69 23.54 20.69
CA ALA A 431 6.54 24.39 19.52
C ALA A 431 5.67 25.61 19.86
N GLU A 432 6.13 26.81 19.51
CA GLU A 432 5.38 28.06 19.68
C GLU A 432 5.13 28.71 18.32
N MET A 433 4.63 27.94 17.36
CA MET A 433 4.55 28.41 15.98
C MET A 433 3.70 29.69 15.85
N ILE A 434 4.23 30.67 15.12
CA ILE A 434 3.62 32.00 14.94
C ILE A 434 3.68 32.41 13.48
N ILE A 435 2.59 32.98 12.97
CA ILE A 435 2.53 33.57 11.63
C ILE A 435 2.02 35.00 11.78
N GLY A 436 2.88 35.97 11.49
CA GLY A 436 2.50 37.38 11.58
C GLY A 436 2.14 37.77 13.02
N ASN A 437 0.95 38.33 13.21
CA ASN A 437 0.43 38.73 14.51
C ASN A 437 -0.37 37.64 15.27
N GLN A 438 -0.45 36.40 14.77
CA GLN A 438 -1.22 35.33 15.40
C GLN A 438 -0.40 34.06 15.63
N ARG A 439 -0.67 33.37 16.74
CA ARG A 439 -0.12 32.06 17.06
C ARG A 439 -0.95 30.95 16.43
N ILE A 440 -0.28 29.85 16.09
CA ILE A 440 -0.95 28.60 15.72
C ILE A 440 -1.23 27.87 17.03
N LEU A 441 -2.51 27.73 17.38
CA LEU A 441 -2.93 27.16 18.67
C LEU A 441 -3.78 25.91 18.48
N LEU A 442 -3.45 24.86 19.23
CA LEU A 442 -4.25 23.65 19.35
C LEU A 442 -5.60 23.93 20.05
N ASP A 443 -5.62 24.88 20.97
CA ASP A 443 -6.82 25.24 21.74
C ASP A 443 -7.99 25.68 20.87
N ILE A 444 -7.72 26.26 19.69
CA ILE A 444 -8.75 26.60 18.71
C ILE A 444 -9.50 25.35 18.22
N LEU A 445 -8.80 24.23 18.03
CA LEU A 445 -9.43 22.95 17.67
C LEU A 445 -10.16 22.34 18.87
N SER A 446 -9.58 22.43 20.08
CA SER A 446 -10.21 21.96 21.31
C SER A 446 -11.52 22.68 21.61
N GLU A 447 -11.53 24.01 21.50
CA GLU A 447 -12.71 24.86 21.64
C GLU A 447 -13.76 24.48 20.61
N ARG A 448 -13.34 24.24 19.35
CA ARG A 448 -14.27 23.85 18.30
C ARG A 448 -14.95 22.51 18.57
N ILE A 449 -14.20 21.53 19.07
CA ILE A 449 -14.72 20.21 19.46
C ILE A 449 -15.73 20.35 20.62
N ALA A 450 -15.52 21.28 21.54
CA ALA A 450 -16.39 21.49 22.68
C ALA A 450 -17.65 22.33 22.35
N SER A 451 -17.52 23.33 21.48
CA SER A 451 -18.55 24.36 21.26
C SER A 451 -19.58 24.00 20.19
N ARG A 452 -19.30 23.04 19.29
CA ARG A 452 -20.17 22.74 18.16
C ARG A 452 -20.40 21.26 17.93
N ASN A 453 -21.50 20.97 17.22
CA ASN A 453 -21.92 19.61 16.97
C ASN A 453 -20.95 18.91 16.00
N LYS A 454 -20.49 17.72 16.39
CA LYS A 454 -19.64 16.80 15.62
C LYS A 454 -20.13 16.60 14.18
N LEU A 455 -21.42 16.60 13.92
CA LEU A 455 -21.97 16.43 12.57
C LEU A 455 -21.54 17.55 11.59
N LYS A 456 -21.14 18.73 12.10
CA LYS A 456 -20.71 19.85 11.26
C LYS A 456 -19.23 19.83 10.89
N HIS A 457 -18.37 19.28 11.75
CA HIS A 457 -16.91 19.33 11.60
C HIS A 457 -16.22 17.95 11.60
N GLY A 458 -16.88 16.90 12.06
CA GLY A 458 -16.39 15.51 12.05
C GLY A 458 -15.35 15.14 13.12
N LEU A 459 -14.75 16.13 13.80
CA LEU A 459 -13.68 15.91 14.80
C LEU A 459 -14.15 15.28 16.10
N VAL A 460 -13.26 14.47 16.70
CA VAL A 460 -13.35 13.96 18.07
C VAL A 460 -12.08 14.26 18.86
N LYS A 461 -12.14 14.18 20.20
CA LYS A 461 -10.99 14.45 21.08
C LYS A 461 -9.75 13.63 20.73
N SER A 462 -9.91 12.38 20.29
CA SER A 462 -8.78 11.53 19.90
C SER A 462 -8.05 12.03 18.65
N ASP A 463 -8.66 12.87 17.80
CA ASP A 463 -8.01 13.38 16.60
C ASP A 463 -6.88 14.38 16.92
N ILE A 464 -7.01 15.08 18.05
CA ILE A 464 -6.01 16.03 18.56
C ILE A 464 -5.15 15.45 19.70
N TYR A 465 -5.23 14.13 19.94
CA TYR A 465 -4.45 13.48 20.98
C TYR A 465 -3.05 13.10 20.47
N PRO A 466 -1.96 13.45 21.21
CA PRO A 466 -0.59 13.29 20.73
C PRO A 466 -0.04 11.85 20.82
N HIS A 467 -0.76 10.91 21.46
CA HIS A 467 -0.24 9.57 21.73
C HIS A 467 0.07 8.77 20.46
N ASP A 468 -0.75 8.89 19.42
CA ASP A 468 -0.46 8.27 18.13
C ASP A 468 0.16 9.30 17.16
N LYS A 469 1.50 9.30 17.13
CA LYS A 469 2.33 10.16 16.27
C LYS A 469 2.21 9.78 14.77
N GLN A 470 1.74 8.58 14.44
CA GLN A 470 1.64 8.09 13.06
C GLN A 470 0.21 8.16 12.51
N ASN A 471 -0.72 8.77 13.25
CA ASN A 471 -2.13 8.86 12.86
C ASN A 471 -2.39 9.82 11.69
N PHE A 472 -2.23 9.30 10.47
CA PHE A 472 -2.56 10.03 9.25
C PHE A 472 -4.05 10.34 9.11
N ALA A 473 -4.94 9.45 9.56
CA ALA A 473 -6.38 9.66 9.47
C ALA A 473 -6.83 10.93 10.22
N SER A 474 -6.19 11.23 11.36
CA SER A 474 -6.43 12.48 12.06
C SER A 474 -5.86 13.70 11.32
N CYS A 475 -4.76 13.57 10.57
CA CYS A 475 -4.28 14.62 9.67
C CYS A 475 -5.33 14.98 8.61
N GLU A 476 -5.96 13.99 7.98
CA GLU A 476 -7.04 14.21 7.00
C GLU A 476 -8.24 14.93 7.61
N LYS A 477 -8.65 14.52 8.82
CA LYS A 477 -9.82 15.12 9.49
C LYS A 477 -9.58 16.56 9.93
N ILE A 478 -8.48 16.83 10.66
CA ILE A 478 -8.19 18.18 11.20
C ILE A 478 -8.00 19.20 10.09
N SER A 479 -7.51 18.76 8.93
CA SER A 479 -7.28 19.61 7.76
C SER A 479 -8.43 19.62 6.75
N SER A 480 -9.57 18.99 7.08
CA SER A 480 -10.71 18.95 6.18
C SER A 480 -11.33 20.34 5.94
N ASN A 481 -11.92 20.55 4.75
CA ASN A 481 -12.57 21.81 4.40
C ASN A 481 -13.71 22.17 5.38
N SER A 482 -14.43 21.16 5.86
CA SER A 482 -15.49 21.29 6.86
C SER A 482 -14.96 21.83 8.20
N VAL A 483 -13.79 21.36 8.66
CA VAL A 483 -13.15 21.93 9.86
C VAL A 483 -12.70 23.36 9.58
N ILE A 484 -11.94 23.58 8.52
CA ILE A 484 -11.35 24.88 8.19
C ILE A 484 -12.42 25.98 8.04
N SER A 485 -13.58 25.66 7.46
CA SER A 485 -14.70 26.61 7.33
C SER A 485 -15.33 26.90 8.69
N THR A 486 -15.51 25.90 9.55
CA THR A 486 -16.07 26.13 10.89
C THR A 486 -15.19 26.97 11.81
N LEU A 487 -13.88 27.00 11.57
CA LEU A 487 -12.95 27.86 12.30
C LEU A 487 -13.05 29.34 11.90
N GLU A 488 -13.71 29.68 10.78
CA GLU A 488 -13.95 31.08 10.38
C GLU A 488 -14.74 31.87 11.42
N GLU A 489 -15.56 31.18 12.20
CA GLU A 489 -16.40 31.74 13.26
C GLU A 489 -15.59 32.15 14.50
N ILE A 490 -14.34 31.66 14.64
CA ILE A 490 -13.50 31.89 15.82
C ILE A 490 -12.54 33.05 15.55
N SER A 491 -12.55 34.07 16.41
CA SER A 491 -11.59 35.18 16.35
C SER A 491 -10.16 34.69 16.56
N ASN A 492 -9.18 35.30 15.88
CA ASN A 492 -7.75 34.92 15.95
C ASN A 492 -7.42 33.49 15.52
N SER A 493 -8.28 32.86 14.70
CA SER A 493 -8.06 31.50 14.18
C SER A 493 -7.30 31.44 12.86
N LEU A 494 -6.96 32.58 12.26
CA LEU A 494 -6.50 32.64 10.87
C LEU A 494 -5.14 31.95 10.68
N ALA A 495 -4.18 32.14 11.60
CA ALA A 495 -2.90 31.42 11.55
C ALA A 495 -3.09 29.89 11.61
N THR A 496 -3.89 29.39 12.55
CA THR A 496 -4.23 27.96 12.64
C THR A 496 -4.92 27.45 11.38
N ARG A 497 -5.86 28.22 10.81
CA ARG A 497 -6.54 27.85 9.56
C ARG A 497 -5.57 27.76 8.39
N LEU A 498 -4.62 28.69 8.27
CA LEU A 498 -3.58 28.63 7.24
C LEU A 498 -2.67 27.41 7.43
N TYR A 499 -2.31 27.08 8.66
CA TYR A 499 -1.55 25.88 8.97
C TYR A 499 -2.29 24.59 8.58
N LEU A 500 -3.59 24.49 8.87
CA LEU A 500 -4.41 23.35 8.47
C LEU A 500 -4.58 23.28 6.94
N ARG A 501 -4.69 24.43 6.26
CA ARG A 501 -4.68 24.51 4.79
C ARG A 501 -3.36 24.06 4.17
N LEU A 502 -2.24 24.31 4.84
CA LEU A 502 -0.92 23.79 4.44
C LEU A 502 -0.94 22.26 4.42
N ILE A 503 -1.37 21.63 5.53
CA ILE A 503 -1.50 20.16 5.61
C ILE A 503 -2.43 19.64 4.51
N ARG A 504 -3.61 20.26 4.34
CA ARG A 504 -4.59 19.85 3.33
C ARG A 504 -4.02 19.92 1.92
N SER A 505 -3.25 20.96 1.62
CA SER A 505 -2.65 21.15 0.29
C SER A 505 -1.58 20.09 -0.01
N VAL A 506 -0.79 19.66 0.98
CA VAL A 506 0.11 18.50 0.82
C VAL A 506 -0.67 17.23 0.46
N ILE A 507 -1.81 16.97 1.14
CA ILE A 507 -2.67 15.82 0.86
C ILE A 507 -3.23 15.89 -0.57
N ILE A 508 -3.75 17.04 -0.99
CA ILE A 508 -4.31 17.22 -2.34
C ILE A 508 -3.21 17.04 -3.41
N ALA A 509 -2.03 17.61 -3.20
CA ALA A 509 -0.95 17.55 -4.19
C ALA A 509 -0.43 16.12 -4.43
N TYR A 510 -0.25 15.32 -3.38
CA TYR A 510 0.53 14.08 -3.48
C TYR A 510 -0.22 12.79 -3.13
N ILE A 511 -1.31 12.86 -2.36
CA ILE A 511 -1.98 11.67 -1.80
C ILE A 511 -3.33 11.41 -2.48
N ASP A 512 -4.12 12.46 -2.69
CA ASP A 512 -5.45 12.34 -3.30
C ASP A 512 -5.31 11.87 -4.76
N ARG A 513 -6.02 10.79 -5.11
CA ARG A 513 -5.93 10.15 -6.45
C ARG A 513 -6.77 10.88 -7.50
N ALA A 514 -7.81 11.60 -7.08
CA ALA A 514 -8.74 12.26 -7.99
C ALA A 514 -8.27 13.66 -8.43
N THR A 515 -7.16 14.16 -7.87
CA THR A 515 -6.67 15.50 -8.14
C THR A 515 -6.01 15.61 -9.52
N SER A 516 -6.43 16.63 -10.28
CA SER A 516 -5.87 16.98 -11.59
C SER A 516 -4.41 17.43 -11.47
N ILE A 517 -3.60 17.28 -12.53
CA ILE A 517 -2.19 17.71 -12.50
C ILE A 517 -2.05 19.21 -12.24
N ASN A 518 -2.95 20.03 -12.80
CA ASN A 518 -2.97 21.48 -12.56
C ASN A 518 -3.12 21.80 -11.07
N ASP A 519 -4.08 21.15 -10.41
CA ASP A 519 -4.33 21.35 -8.98
C ASP A 519 -3.16 20.80 -8.14
N ARG A 520 -2.52 19.71 -8.56
CA ARG A 520 -1.32 19.20 -7.88
C ARG A 520 -0.19 20.22 -7.90
N VAL A 521 0.09 20.82 -9.07
CA VAL A 521 1.11 21.88 -9.20
C VAL A 521 0.75 23.08 -8.34
N TYR A 522 -0.51 23.53 -8.39
CA TYR A 522 -0.99 24.65 -7.58
C TYR A 522 -0.76 24.38 -6.09
N HIS A 523 -1.27 23.26 -5.57
CA HIS A 523 -1.20 22.96 -4.15
C HIS A 523 0.23 22.68 -3.67
N ALA A 524 1.07 22.04 -4.49
CA ALA A 524 2.49 21.86 -4.20
C ALA A 524 3.20 23.21 -4.04
N TRP A 525 3.08 24.10 -5.02
CA TRP A 525 3.74 25.40 -4.97
C TRP A 525 3.11 26.37 -3.96
N PHE A 526 1.80 26.26 -3.71
CA PHE A 526 1.13 27.00 -2.65
C PHE A 526 1.76 26.69 -1.29
N THR A 527 2.02 25.40 -1.00
CA THR A 527 2.69 25.01 0.25
C THR A 527 4.13 25.52 0.33
N VAL A 528 4.88 25.47 -0.77
CA VAL A 528 6.24 26.03 -0.85
C VAL A 528 6.22 27.53 -0.56
N PHE A 529 5.39 28.32 -1.24
CA PHE A 529 5.38 29.76 -1.06
C PHE A 529 4.86 30.17 0.33
N LEU A 530 3.86 29.47 0.85
CA LEU A 530 3.40 29.71 2.23
C LEU A 530 4.56 29.52 3.23
N CYS A 531 5.35 28.45 3.08
CA CYS A 531 6.52 28.19 3.91
C CYS A 531 7.66 29.20 3.66
N ARG A 532 7.98 29.53 2.41
CA ARG A 532 9.04 30.49 2.03
C ARG A 532 8.76 31.88 2.57
N ILE A 533 7.54 32.39 2.40
CA ILE A 533 7.12 33.71 2.89
C ILE A 533 7.15 33.73 4.42
N TRP A 534 6.62 32.69 5.07
CA TRP A 534 6.63 32.56 6.53
C TRP A 534 8.07 32.53 7.08
N TRP A 535 8.94 31.71 6.49
CA TRP A 535 10.34 31.60 6.89
C TRP A 535 11.11 32.91 6.65
N ALA A 536 10.93 33.54 5.49
CA ALA A 536 11.56 34.83 5.19
C ALA A 536 11.11 35.92 6.17
N TRP A 537 9.82 35.95 6.54
CA TRP A 537 9.31 36.88 7.53
C TRP A 537 9.96 36.69 8.91
N LEU A 538 10.05 35.44 9.39
CA LEU A 538 10.73 35.11 10.64
C LEU A 538 12.20 35.57 10.63
N LEU A 539 12.90 35.37 9.52
CA LEU A 539 14.28 35.85 9.34
C LEU A 539 14.37 37.39 9.39
N THR A 540 13.41 38.11 8.81
CA THR A 540 13.42 39.58 8.88
C THR A 540 13.16 40.12 10.27
N LYS A 541 12.38 39.40 11.09
CA LYS A 541 12.07 39.79 12.47
C LYS A 541 13.19 39.47 13.46
N THR A 542 13.81 38.31 13.30
CA THR A 542 14.94 37.87 14.14
C THR A 542 16.25 38.61 13.83
N GLY A 543 16.35 39.28 12.68
CA GLY A 543 17.58 39.92 12.22
C GLY A 543 17.76 41.41 12.52
N HIS A 544 16.78 42.16 13.06
CA HIS A 544 16.97 43.61 13.29
C HIS A 544 16.01 44.35 14.26
N ASP A 545 15.00 43.70 14.86
CA ASP A 545 14.12 44.32 15.88
C ASP A 545 14.22 43.51 17.18
N SER A 546 15.33 43.67 17.91
CA SER A 546 15.64 42.89 19.10
C SER A 546 14.98 43.39 20.39
N ASP A 547 14.05 44.34 20.34
CA ASP A 547 13.50 44.94 21.57
C ASP A 547 12.03 44.60 21.85
N GLU A 548 11.20 44.25 20.86
CA GLU A 548 9.78 43.94 21.13
C GLU A 548 9.43 42.45 21.21
N MET A 549 10.17 41.58 20.49
CA MET A 549 9.90 40.12 20.52
C MET A 549 10.79 39.36 21.51
N LEU A 550 11.84 40.00 22.02
CA LEU A 550 12.87 39.42 22.90
C LEU A 550 12.68 39.76 24.39
N SER A 551 11.56 40.36 24.78
CA SER A 551 11.27 40.60 26.21
C SER A 551 11.02 39.32 27.02
N TRP A 552 11.00 38.12 26.41
CA TRP A 552 10.68 36.86 27.10
C TRP A 552 11.80 35.80 27.20
N SER A 553 13.05 36.08 26.80
CA SER A 553 14.18 35.25 27.26
C SER A 553 15.53 35.93 27.02
N SER A 554 16.11 36.47 28.09
CA SER A 554 17.52 36.87 28.17
C SER A 554 18.41 35.64 28.38
N ASN A 555 19.20 35.25 27.37
CA ASN A 555 20.66 35.12 27.47
C ASN A 555 21.30 34.50 26.20
N GLU A 556 22.22 35.29 25.64
CA GLU A 556 23.50 34.98 24.98
C GLU A 556 23.64 34.23 23.63
N ASN A 557 24.56 34.80 22.84
CA ASN A 557 25.37 34.33 21.69
C ASN A 557 24.76 34.27 20.26
N SER A 558 25.18 35.26 19.46
CA SER A 558 24.54 35.91 18.32
C SER A 558 24.73 35.26 16.93
N SER A 559 25.06 33.97 16.85
CA SER A 559 25.04 33.24 15.56
C SER A 559 24.48 31.83 15.66
N GLN A 560 24.62 31.18 16.83
CA GLN A 560 23.86 29.97 17.17
C GLN A 560 22.43 30.28 17.68
N SER A 561 22.16 31.49 18.20
CA SER A 561 20.84 31.86 18.74
C SER A 561 19.76 32.10 17.68
N ILE A 562 20.12 32.60 16.49
CA ILE A 562 19.15 32.86 15.39
C ILE A 562 18.50 31.54 14.92
N GLY A 563 19.33 30.49 14.77
CA GLY A 563 18.87 29.16 14.41
C GLY A 563 18.00 28.50 15.49
N LYS A 564 18.37 28.64 16.77
CA LYS A 564 17.56 28.14 17.90
C LYS A 564 16.20 28.86 18.02
N SER A 565 16.15 30.17 17.75
CA SER A 565 14.92 30.97 17.83
C SER A 565 13.91 30.58 16.76
N ILE A 566 14.31 30.52 15.47
CA ILE A 566 13.39 30.19 14.37
C ILE A 566 12.84 28.76 14.48
N ARG A 567 13.66 27.81 14.97
CA ARG A 567 13.25 26.41 15.19
C ARG A 567 12.05 26.29 16.12
N LYS A 568 11.82 27.23 17.05
CA LYS A 568 10.65 27.21 17.94
C LYS A 568 9.38 27.72 17.25
N PHE A 569 9.53 28.70 16.36
CA PHE A 569 8.45 29.49 15.76
C PHE A 569 7.99 28.97 14.38
N PHE A 570 8.69 28.00 13.80
CA PHE A 570 8.43 27.46 12.45
C PHE A 570 8.13 25.95 12.49
N ILE A 571 7.79 25.39 11.31
CA ILE A 571 7.77 23.94 11.10
C ILE A 571 9.19 23.36 11.18
N THR A 572 9.30 22.05 11.36
CA THR A 572 10.61 21.39 11.42
C THR A 572 11.36 21.54 10.09
N ASN A 573 12.69 21.63 10.17
CA ASN A 573 13.54 21.78 8.98
C ASN A 573 13.34 20.62 8.00
N THR A 574 13.18 19.39 8.52
CA THR A 574 12.89 18.22 7.69
C THR A 574 11.60 18.41 6.91
N SER A 575 10.52 18.87 7.55
CA SER A 575 9.23 19.07 6.89
C SER A 575 9.31 20.14 5.81
N PHE A 576 10.01 21.24 6.09
CA PHE A 576 10.23 22.31 5.13
C PHE A 576 11.01 21.83 3.90
N GLN A 577 12.11 21.10 4.11
CA GLN A 577 12.91 20.54 3.02
C GLN A 577 12.14 19.48 2.21
N SER A 578 11.34 18.63 2.85
CA SER A 578 10.51 17.65 2.14
C SER A 578 9.44 18.32 1.25
N ILE A 579 8.81 19.41 1.73
CA ILE A 579 7.87 20.22 0.92
C ILE A 579 8.57 20.80 -0.31
N GLU A 580 9.77 21.37 -0.12
CA GLU A 580 10.59 21.93 -1.20
C GLU A 580 10.99 20.84 -2.21
N ILE A 581 11.56 19.71 -1.76
CA ILE A 581 11.98 18.61 -2.63
C ILE A 581 10.81 18.08 -3.45
N ASN A 582 9.68 17.76 -2.81
CA ASN A 582 8.54 17.16 -3.51
C ASN A 582 7.95 18.08 -4.58
N ALA A 583 7.85 19.40 -4.32
CA ALA A 583 7.27 20.35 -5.28
C ALA A 583 8.16 20.53 -6.52
N HIS A 584 9.47 20.62 -6.31
CA HIS A 584 10.42 20.70 -7.40
C HIS A 584 10.45 19.40 -8.21
N GLN A 585 10.43 18.25 -7.54
CA GLN A 585 10.47 16.94 -8.19
C GLN A 585 9.20 16.64 -8.98
N LEU A 586 8.03 17.03 -8.46
CA LEU A 586 6.76 17.00 -9.19
C LEU A 586 6.83 17.85 -10.46
N THR A 587 7.35 19.07 -10.36
CA THR A 587 7.47 19.96 -11.53
C THR A 587 8.46 19.40 -12.55
N TYR A 588 9.60 18.87 -12.09
CA TYR A 588 10.60 18.23 -12.96
C TYR A 588 10.01 17.02 -13.70
N LEU A 589 9.28 16.16 -13.00
CA LEU A 589 8.58 15.03 -13.58
C LEU A 589 7.56 15.45 -14.65
N ILE A 590 6.78 16.50 -14.39
CA ILE A 590 5.83 17.04 -15.36
C ILE A 590 6.57 17.53 -16.60
N LEU A 591 7.70 18.22 -16.45
CA LEU A 591 8.52 18.64 -17.59
C LEU A 591 9.04 17.45 -18.41
N LEU A 592 9.48 16.37 -17.76
CA LEU A 592 9.92 15.15 -18.48
C LEU A 592 8.80 14.56 -19.34
N VAL A 593 7.57 14.60 -18.85
CA VAL A 593 6.40 14.11 -19.61
C VAL A 593 6.03 15.04 -20.75
N ILE A 594 6.04 16.36 -20.52
CA ILE A 594 5.79 17.38 -21.56
C ILE A 594 6.81 17.28 -22.70
N GLU A 595 8.07 17.04 -22.35
CA GLU A 595 9.19 16.92 -23.30
C GLU A 595 9.31 15.51 -23.92
N GLY A 596 8.42 14.58 -23.56
CA GLY A 596 8.40 13.22 -24.12
C GLY A 596 9.50 12.28 -23.62
N SER A 597 10.24 12.68 -22.57
CA SER A 597 11.28 11.85 -21.93
C SER A 597 10.71 10.74 -21.03
N LEU A 598 9.49 10.94 -20.53
CA LEU A 598 8.74 9.96 -19.75
C LEU A 598 7.30 9.86 -20.26
N PRO A 599 6.65 8.68 -20.15
CA PRO A 599 5.27 8.52 -20.57
C PRO A 599 4.32 9.16 -19.55
N ILE A 600 3.11 9.52 -20.00
CA ILE A 600 2.09 10.25 -19.22
C ILE A 600 1.74 9.57 -17.90
N GLU A 601 1.85 8.25 -17.86
CA GLU A 601 1.50 7.44 -16.69
C GLU A 601 2.51 7.57 -15.56
N SER A 602 3.68 8.15 -15.84
CA SER A 602 4.62 8.61 -14.82
C SER A 602 4.03 9.72 -13.94
N LEU A 603 2.93 10.38 -14.36
CA LEU A 603 2.22 11.39 -13.55
C LEU A 603 1.29 10.79 -12.48
N GLN A 604 1.32 9.48 -12.25
CA GLN A 604 0.65 8.82 -11.13
C GLN A 604 1.39 9.08 -9.81
N ILE A 605 1.43 10.36 -9.37
CA ILE A 605 2.23 10.85 -8.23
C ILE A 605 1.98 10.09 -6.92
N PHE A 606 0.75 9.58 -6.73
CA PHE A 606 0.40 8.79 -5.55
C PHE A 606 1.16 7.45 -5.44
N LEU A 607 1.95 7.07 -6.46
CA LEU A 607 2.87 5.93 -6.41
C LEU A 607 4.25 6.30 -5.86
N PHE A 608 4.60 7.59 -5.79
CA PHE A 608 5.96 8.05 -5.45
C PHE A 608 6.06 8.37 -3.96
N ASN A 609 5.93 7.33 -3.13
CA ASN A 609 6.03 7.38 -1.67
C ASN A 609 6.53 6.03 -1.13
N SER A 610 6.80 5.93 0.18
CA SER A 610 7.27 4.70 0.81
C SER A 610 6.13 3.88 1.45
N GLN A 611 4.85 4.19 1.17
CA GLN A 611 3.70 3.47 1.74
C GLN A 611 3.63 2.00 1.31
N THR A 612 4.28 1.61 0.22
CA THR A 612 4.44 0.22 -0.20
C THR A 612 5.29 -0.58 0.80
N CYS A 613 6.32 0.05 1.38
CA CYS A 613 7.12 -0.54 2.45
C CYS A 613 6.27 -0.72 3.71
N GLU A 614 5.59 0.34 4.17
CA GLU A 614 4.73 0.28 5.36
C GLU A 614 3.56 -0.70 5.21
N SER A 615 2.96 -0.78 4.02
CA SER A 615 1.96 -1.81 3.73
C SER A 615 2.53 -3.22 3.85
N THR A 616 3.75 -3.45 3.37
CA THR A 616 4.43 -4.75 3.47
C THR A 616 4.73 -5.10 4.92
N PHE A 617 5.21 -4.14 5.72
CA PHE A 617 5.42 -4.32 7.15
C PHE A 617 4.11 -4.67 7.87
N ARG A 618 3.02 -3.94 7.63
CA ARG A 618 1.71 -4.23 8.23
C ARG A 618 1.18 -5.60 7.84
N SER A 619 1.28 -5.97 6.56
CA SER A 619 0.91 -7.31 6.10
C SER A 619 1.74 -8.40 6.78
N ALA A 620 3.06 -8.20 6.91
CA ALA A 620 3.93 -9.14 7.62
C ALA A 620 3.58 -9.22 9.11
N ARG A 621 3.24 -8.12 9.79
CA ARG A 621 2.78 -8.12 11.19
C ARG A 621 1.45 -8.84 11.38
N ALA A 622 0.52 -8.68 10.43
CA ALA A 622 -0.79 -9.33 10.45
C ALA A 622 -0.72 -10.85 10.25
N MET A 623 0.34 -11.36 9.61
CA MET A 623 0.58 -12.79 9.42
C MET A 623 1.18 -13.47 10.67
N SER A 624 0.50 -13.35 11.82
CA SER A 624 0.88 -14.05 13.05
C SER A 624 0.37 -15.50 13.08
N GLY A 625 0.95 -16.34 13.94
CA GLY A 625 0.50 -17.73 14.11
C GLY A 625 -0.88 -17.81 14.74
N ALA A 626 -1.62 -18.90 14.50
CA ALA A 626 -3.01 -19.10 14.93
C ALA A 626 -3.27 -18.99 16.45
N PHE A 627 -2.21 -18.98 17.27
CA PHE A 627 -2.27 -18.82 18.73
C PHE A 627 -1.27 -17.77 19.24
N SER A 628 -0.79 -16.88 18.36
CA SER A 628 0.20 -15.86 18.69
C SER A 628 -0.36 -14.47 18.43
N SER A 629 -0.49 -13.68 19.50
CA SER A 629 -0.73 -12.24 19.44
C SER A 629 0.54 -11.42 19.18
N ILE A 630 1.72 -12.08 19.10
CA ILE A 630 2.98 -11.40 18.78
C ILE A 630 2.92 -10.87 17.35
N VAL A 631 2.72 -9.57 17.24
CA VAL A 631 2.71 -8.83 15.97
C VAL A 631 4.11 -8.60 15.42
N ASN A 632 5.12 -8.50 16.30
CA ASN A 632 6.49 -8.24 15.91
C ASN A 632 7.18 -9.51 15.38
N PHE A 633 8.32 -9.34 14.70
CA PHE A 633 9.05 -10.43 14.06
C PHE A 633 10.55 -10.21 14.12
N SER A 634 11.35 -11.29 14.06
CA SER A 634 12.78 -11.22 13.74
C SER A 634 13.00 -11.17 12.23
N VAL A 635 14.25 -10.93 11.77
CA VAL A 635 14.59 -10.91 10.33
C VAL A 635 14.13 -12.18 9.62
N ILE A 636 14.49 -13.37 10.13
CA ILE A 636 14.13 -14.65 9.49
C ILE A 636 12.60 -14.86 9.43
N GLN A 637 11.88 -14.38 10.45
CA GLN A 637 10.42 -14.45 10.46
C GLN A 637 9.81 -13.52 9.40
N PHE A 638 10.36 -12.32 9.22
CA PHE A 638 9.96 -11.42 8.15
C PHE A 638 10.18 -12.08 6.78
N LEU A 639 11.37 -12.59 6.49
CA LEU A 639 11.71 -13.17 5.19
C LEU A 639 10.74 -14.30 4.78
N ARG A 640 10.37 -15.17 5.73
CA ARG A 640 9.37 -16.24 5.52
C ARG A 640 7.95 -15.69 5.27
N ARG A 641 7.57 -14.61 5.94
CA ARG A 641 6.26 -13.95 5.73
C ARG A 641 6.25 -13.20 4.39
N ALA A 642 7.33 -12.52 4.05
CA ALA A 642 7.55 -11.83 2.79
C ALA A 642 7.47 -12.77 1.59
N GLN A 643 8.04 -13.97 1.67
CA GLN A 643 7.90 -15.00 0.63
C GLN A 643 6.43 -15.34 0.37
N LYS A 644 5.64 -15.59 1.43
CA LYS A 644 4.20 -15.86 1.30
C LYS A 644 3.44 -14.68 0.70
N LEU A 645 3.78 -13.45 1.06
CA LEU A 645 3.17 -12.25 0.49
C LEU A 645 3.50 -12.10 -1.00
N SER A 646 4.74 -12.39 -1.40
CA SER A 646 5.20 -12.34 -2.78
C SER A 646 4.45 -13.36 -3.65
N ILE A 647 4.29 -14.60 -3.17
CA ILE A 647 3.46 -15.63 -3.82
C ILE A 647 2.01 -15.17 -3.98
N LEU A 648 1.39 -14.64 -2.92
CA LEU A 648 0.02 -14.12 -2.99
C LEU A 648 -0.13 -12.99 -4.02
N ASN A 649 0.80 -12.05 -4.05
CA ASN A 649 0.77 -10.93 -4.99
C ASN A 649 0.92 -11.40 -6.44
N ARG A 650 1.77 -12.41 -6.68
CA ARG A 650 1.91 -13.03 -8.00
C ARG A 650 0.63 -13.73 -8.46
N ILE A 651 0.01 -14.54 -7.60
CA ILE A 651 -1.26 -15.22 -7.92
C ILE A 651 -2.34 -14.18 -8.25
N LYS A 652 -2.40 -13.08 -7.49
CA LYS A 652 -3.31 -11.95 -7.77
C LYS A 652 -3.03 -11.32 -9.12
N SER A 653 -1.79 -10.93 -9.40
CA SER A 653 -1.44 -10.26 -10.66
C SER A 653 -1.70 -11.15 -11.88
N GLU A 654 -1.38 -12.44 -11.80
CA GLU A 654 -1.68 -13.39 -12.88
C GLU A 654 -3.18 -13.57 -13.08
N SER A 655 -3.97 -13.56 -12.00
CA SER A 655 -5.43 -13.63 -12.10
C SER A 655 -6.04 -12.39 -12.75
N GLU A 656 -5.44 -11.21 -12.57
CA GLU A 656 -5.93 -9.95 -13.16
C GLU A 656 -5.58 -9.83 -14.65
N ILE A 657 -4.37 -10.24 -15.05
CA ILE A 657 -3.92 -10.21 -16.45
C ILE A 657 -4.75 -11.16 -17.33
N ASN A 658 -5.05 -12.36 -16.82
CA ASN A 658 -5.77 -13.39 -17.59
C ASN A 658 -7.23 -13.04 -17.89
N ILE A 659 -7.81 -12.03 -17.24
CA ILE A 659 -9.15 -11.50 -17.56
C ILE A 659 -9.19 -10.93 -18.99
N SER A 660 -8.05 -10.48 -19.52
CA SER A 660 -7.97 -9.80 -20.81
C SER A 660 -7.73 -10.71 -22.02
N THR A 661 -7.26 -11.95 -21.82
CA THR A 661 -6.71 -12.76 -22.93
C THR A 661 -7.06 -14.26 -22.93
N VAL A 662 -7.71 -14.82 -21.89
CA VAL A 662 -8.02 -16.26 -21.82
C VAL A 662 -9.45 -16.54 -21.33
N LYS A 663 -10.14 -17.53 -21.91
CA LYS A 663 -11.44 -18.10 -21.48
C LYS A 663 -11.38 -18.86 -20.13
N THR A 664 -10.61 -18.38 -19.16
CA THR A 664 -10.51 -19.03 -17.85
C THR A 664 -10.86 -18.02 -16.75
N PRO A 665 -11.89 -18.28 -15.92
CA PRO A 665 -12.33 -17.38 -14.88
C PRO A 665 -11.23 -17.12 -13.82
N PRO A 666 -11.00 -15.86 -13.45
CA PRO A 666 -9.96 -15.47 -12.50
C PRO A 666 -10.33 -15.85 -11.06
N MET A 667 -9.33 -16.17 -10.23
CA MET A 667 -9.51 -16.28 -8.78
C MET A 667 -9.88 -14.91 -8.20
N ARG A 668 -10.99 -14.85 -7.47
CA ARG A 668 -11.48 -13.62 -6.85
C ARG A 668 -10.90 -13.49 -5.44
N PHE A 669 -10.21 -12.39 -5.18
CA PHE A 669 -9.72 -12.04 -3.84
C PHE A 669 -10.65 -11.02 -3.17
N PRO A 670 -10.86 -11.09 -1.84
CA PRO A 670 -11.65 -10.10 -1.13
C PRO A 670 -11.06 -8.70 -1.31
N LYS A 671 -11.87 -7.75 -1.81
CA LYS A 671 -11.52 -6.32 -1.84
C LYS A 671 -12.02 -5.68 -0.57
N HIS A 672 -11.20 -4.83 0.06
CA HIS A 672 -11.60 -4.13 1.27
C HIS A 672 -12.77 -3.18 0.94
N HIS A 673 -13.87 -3.21 1.70
CA HIS A 673 -15.11 -2.43 1.43
C HIS A 673 -14.87 -0.92 1.18
N LYS A 674 -13.86 -0.32 1.83
CA LYS A 674 -13.42 1.08 1.58
C LYS A 674 -12.82 1.35 0.19
N GLN A 675 -12.30 0.32 -0.49
CA GLN A 675 -11.79 0.45 -1.87
C GLN A 675 -12.96 0.43 -2.88
N THR A 676 -14.04 -0.31 -2.57
CA THR A 676 -15.23 -0.41 -3.42
C THR A 676 -15.99 0.91 -3.52
N SER A 677 -16.07 1.69 -2.43
CA SER A 677 -16.76 2.99 -2.42
C SER A 677 -16.01 4.11 -3.16
N ARG A 678 -14.70 3.97 -3.39
CA ARG A 678 -13.90 4.97 -4.14
C ARG A 678 -13.90 4.73 -5.65
N ALA A 679 -14.28 3.55 -6.12
CA ALA A 679 -14.32 3.22 -7.55
C ALA A 679 -15.56 3.79 -8.29
N VAL A 680 -16.62 4.16 -7.57
CA VAL A 680 -17.90 4.59 -8.17
C VAL A 680 -17.91 6.09 -8.52
N THR A 681 -16.84 6.84 -8.22
CA THR A 681 -16.75 8.29 -8.49
C THR A 681 -15.47 8.70 -9.22
N SER A 682 -14.82 7.79 -9.95
CA SER A 682 -13.84 8.18 -10.97
C SER A 682 -14.58 8.54 -12.27
N SER A 683 -15.27 9.68 -12.27
CA SER A 683 -15.53 10.35 -13.54
C SER A 683 -14.18 10.72 -14.11
N THR A 684 -13.75 9.98 -15.12
CA THR A 684 -12.58 10.24 -15.94
C THR A 684 -12.67 11.70 -16.39
N SER A 685 -11.91 12.58 -15.73
CA SER A 685 -11.51 13.79 -16.43
C SER A 685 -10.63 13.27 -17.56
N SER A 686 -11.11 13.44 -18.79
CA SER A 686 -10.25 13.33 -19.96
C SER A 686 -8.98 14.11 -19.64
N MET A 687 -7.82 13.43 -19.65
CA MET A 687 -6.52 14.09 -19.55
C MET A 687 -6.38 14.95 -20.82
N THR A 688 -6.95 16.15 -20.76
CA THR A 688 -6.77 17.21 -21.71
C THR A 688 -5.29 17.57 -21.71
N SER A 689 -4.69 17.58 -22.91
CA SER A 689 -3.37 18.10 -23.30
C SER A 689 -2.30 18.31 -22.20
N PRO A 690 -1.07 17.76 -22.35
CA PRO A 690 0.00 17.98 -21.38
C PRO A 690 0.20 19.49 -21.14
N LEU A 691 0.23 19.89 -19.87
CA LEU A 691 0.49 21.25 -19.40
C LEU A 691 1.61 21.90 -20.21
N THR A 692 1.44 23.14 -20.64
CA THR A 692 2.55 23.91 -21.20
C THR A 692 3.39 24.54 -20.09
N LYS A 693 4.65 24.89 -20.38
CA LYS A 693 5.51 25.62 -19.43
C LYS A 693 4.90 26.95 -18.99
N ALA A 694 4.23 27.64 -19.92
CA ALA A 694 3.53 28.89 -19.65
C ALA A 694 2.35 28.68 -18.68
N GLU A 695 1.62 27.56 -18.80
CA GLU A 695 0.55 27.23 -17.86
C GLU A 695 1.09 26.87 -16.47
N ILE A 696 2.21 26.13 -16.39
CA ILE A 696 2.89 25.85 -15.12
C ILE A 696 3.26 27.18 -14.45
N GLU A 697 3.89 28.10 -15.17
CA GLU A 697 4.28 29.40 -14.65
C GLU A 697 3.08 30.24 -14.17
N ARG A 698 1.97 30.23 -14.91
CA ARG A 698 0.72 30.90 -14.50
C ARG A 698 0.16 30.29 -13.21
N ILE A 699 0.16 28.96 -13.10
CA ILE A 699 -0.33 28.25 -11.91
C ILE A 699 0.56 28.56 -10.70
N VAL A 700 1.89 28.51 -10.86
CA VAL A 700 2.87 28.81 -9.82
C VAL A 700 2.76 30.26 -9.36
N SER A 701 2.60 31.20 -10.29
CA SER A 701 2.38 32.62 -9.97
C SER A 701 1.07 32.82 -9.20
N SER A 702 -0.01 32.16 -9.61
CA SER A 702 -1.29 32.18 -8.87
C SER A 702 -1.13 31.62 -7.45
N ALA A 703 -0.39 30.53 -7.29
CA ALA A 703 -0.13 29.93 -5.98
C ALA A 703 0.65 30.88 -5.06
N PHE A 704 1.63 31.61 -5.61
CA PHE A 704 2.34 32.66 -4.88
C PHE A 704 1.41 33.81 -4.47
N ASP A 705 0.64 34.35 -5.41
CA ASP A 705 -0.26 35.49 -5.15
C ASP A 705 -1.28 35.16 -4.06
N ASP A 706 -1.83 33.94 -4.09
CA ASP A 706 -2.76 33.47 -3.06
C ASP A 706 -2.09 33.28 -1.70
N ALA A 707 -0.90 32.65 -1.67
CA ALA A 707 -0.14 32.49 -0.42
C ALA A 707 0.24 33.83 0.19
N PHE A 708 0.72 34.77 -0.64
CA PHE A 708 1.03 36.13 -0.25
C PHE A 708 -0.24 36.83 0.27
N LYS A 709 -1.31 36.92 -0.52
CA LYS A 709 -2.58 37.54 -0.10
C LYS A 709 -3.10 37.02 1.24
N LEU A 710 -3.00 35.70 1.49
CA LEU A 710 -3.43 35.10 2.75
C LEU A 710 -2.55 35.49 3.93
N LEU A 711 -1.23 35.46 3.79
CA LEU A 711 -0.28 35.89 4.83
C LEU A 711 -0.33 37.39 5.08
N GLY A 712 -0.69 38.19 4.08
CA GLY A 712 -0.92 39.63 4.22
C GLY A 712 -2.00 39.99 5.23
N LYS A 713 -3.00 39.13 5.42
CA LYS A 713 -4.06 39.31 6.43
C LYS A 713 -3.54 39.17 7.87
N LEU A 714 -2.32 38.64 8.04
CA LEU A 714 -1.64 38.47 9.32
C LEU A 714 -0.49 39.48 9.52
N ASP A 715 -0.46 40.57 8.73
CA ASP A 715 0.57 41.63 8.81
C ASP A 715 2.01 41.17 8.42
N VAL A 716 2.14 40.03 7.74
CA VAL A 716 3.43 39.52 7.27
C VAL A 716 4.08 40.45 6.22
N HIS A 717 3.26 41.10 5.39
CA HIS A 717 3.73 41.90 4.25
C HIS A 717 4.50 43.14 4.64
N ASN A 718 4.13 43.81 5.74
CA ASN A 718 4.73 45.09 6.09
C ASN A 718 6.24 44.94 6.35
N SER A 719 6.63 43.86 7.00
CA SER A 719 8.04 43.56 7.28
C SER A 719 8.82 43.19 6.00
N LEU A 720 8.22 42.36 5.13
CA LEU A 720 8.83 41.97 3.85
C LEU A 720 8.95 43.15 2.87
N LYS A 721 7.97 44.05 2.86
CA LYS A 721 7.99 45.28 2.05
C LYS A 721 9.12 46.21 2.49
N LYS A 722 9.26 46.45 3.80
CA LYS A 722 10.37 47.25 4.37
C LYS A 722 11.75 46.74 3.93
N LYS A 723 11.93 45.42 3.87
CA LYS A 723 13.19 44.79 3.44
C LYS A 723 13.29 44.54 1.93
N LYS A 724 12.30 44.96 1.12
CA LYS A 724 12.21 44.75 -0.34
C LYS A 724 12.19 43.28 -0.79
N ILE A 725 11.73 42.35 0.05
CA ILE A 725 11.66 40.89 -0.21
C ILE A 725 10.26 40.45 -0.69
N HIS A 726 9.32 41.39 -0.82
CA HIS A 726 7.89 41.10 -1.01
C HIS A 726 7.47 40.66 -2.43
N THR A 727 8.27 40.91 -3.46
CA THR A 727 7.95 40.50 -4.83
C THR A 727 8.30 39.03 -5.04
N PHE A 728 7.61 38.34 -5.94
CA PHE A 728 7.93 36.97 -6.35
C PHE A 728 9.42 36.75 -6.59
N TRP A 729 10.02 37.57 -7.46
CA TRP A 729 11.45 37.45 -7.80
C TRP A 729 12.37 37.62 -6.57
N ASN A 730 12.23 38.72 -5.83
CA ASN A 730 13.08 39.02 -4.68
C ASN A 730 12.95 38.01 -3.54
N LEU A 731 11.75 37.47 -3.29
CA LEU A 731 11.55 36.44 -2.27
C LEU A 731 12.35 35.19 -2.62
N ASN A 732 12.22 34.68 -3.83
CA ASN A 732 12.86 33.44 -4.24
C ASN A 732 14.38 33.58 -4.24
N ASN A 733 14.92 34.71 -4.70
CA ASN A 733 16.35 34.98 -4.62
C ASN A 733 16.84 35.11 -3.17
N PHE A 734 16.06 35.76 -2.29
CA PHE A 734 16.39 35.85 -0.87
C PHE A 734 16.45 34.46 -0.24
N VAL A 735 15.46 33.62 -0.50
CA VAL A 735 15.40 32.24 0.01
C VAL A 735 16.57 31.43 -0.52
N LEU A 736 16.82 31.46 -1.84
CA LEU A 736 17.93 30.76 -2.47
C LEU A 736 19.27 31.15 -1.85
N ASN A 737 19.54 32.45 -1.72
CA ASN A 737 20.77 32.96 -1.12
C ASN A 737 20.91 32.55 0.36
N LYS A 738 19.81 32.57 1.13
CA LYS A 738 19.83 32.15 2.53
C LYS A 738 20.03 30.65 2.66
N MET A 739 19.37 29.83 1.85
CA MET A 739 19.55 28.38 1.85
C MET A 739 20.98 28.00 1.42
N ASN A 740 21.54 28.69 0.42
CA ASN A 740 22.95 28.53 0.01
C ASN A 740 23.94 28.97 1.11
N ALA A 741 23.62 30.03 1.85
CA ALA A 741 24.46 30.48 2.97
C ALA A 741 24.38 29.54 4.18
N ILE A 742 23.22 28.93 4.41
CA ILE A 742 23.00 27.96 5.49
C ILE A 742 23.53 26.58 5.11
N SER A 743 23.58 26.24 3.82
CA SER A 743 24.29 25.06 3.35
C SER A 743 25.78 25.25 3.60
N LYS A 744 26.25 24.73 4.71
CA LYS A 744 27.68 24.65 4.99
C LYS A 744 28.34 23.81 3.91
N ILE A 745 29.47 24.28 3.40
CA ILE A 745 30.49 23.42 2.79
C ILE A 745 30.94 22.51 3.93
N VAL A 746 30.24 21.40 4.12
CA VAL A 746 30.75 20.34 4.96
C VAL A 746 31.68 19.55 4.06
N ASP A 747 32.92 19.41 4.50
CA ASP A 747 33.87 18.51 3.89
C ASP A 747 33.41 17.08 4.15
N TRP A 748 32.56 16.58 3.25
CA TRP A 748 32.00 15.23 3.32
C TRP A 748 33.03 14.16 2.90
N SER A 749 34.31 14.52 2.70
CA SER A 749 35.39 13.58 2.37
C SER A 749 36.07 12.98 3.60
N SER A 750 35.94 13.59 4.79
CA SER A 750 36.41 12.98 6.03
C SER A 750 35.39 11.96 6.53
N LEU A 751 35.72 10.68 6.38
CA LEU A 751 35.03 9.52 6.95
C LEU A 751 35.01 9.50 8.50
N THR A 752 35.48 10.55 9.16
CA THR A 752 35.49 10.66 10.62
C THR A 752 34.15 11.19 11.13
N ASP A 753 33.50 10.36 11.94
CA ASP A 753 32.36 10.66 12.80
C ASP A 753 32.22 12.14 13.17
N VAL A 754 31.22 12.79 12.56
CA VAL A 754 30.46 13.84 13.26
C VAL A 754 29.09 13.23 13.54
N SER A 755 29.08 12.31 14.51
CA SER A 755 27.87 11.89 15.22
C SER A 755 27.30 13.01 16.11
N SER A 756 27.94 14.19 16.13
CA SER A 756 27.46 15.39 16.81
C SER A 756 26.83 16.40 15.83
N ASP A 757 25.89 15.98 14.98
CA ASP A 757 24.97 16.93 14.36
C ASP A 757 23.68 16.95 15.18
N SER A 758 23.51 18.02 15.96
CA SER A 758 22.30 18.43 16.67
C SER A 758 21.17 18.84 15.71
N GLU A 759 20.84 17.93 14.79
CA GLU A 759 19.58 17.87 14.05
C GLU A 759 18.69 16.73 14.58
N SER A 760 19.00 16.17 15.77
CA SER A 760 18.00 15.53 16.59
C SER A 760 17.02 16.60 17.06
N ASP A 761 15.83 16.67 16.44
CA ASP A 761 14.66 17.17 17.15
C ASP A 761 14.53 16.26 18.37
N ASP A 762 14.76 16.80 19.58
CA ASP A 762 14.71 16.05 20.85
C ASP A 762 13.38 15.29 20.96
N GLU A 763 13.39 14.02 20.53
CA GLU A 763 12.40 13.03 20.94
C GLU A 763 12.75 12.63 22.37
N LEU A 764 12.39 13.51 23.32
CA LEU A 764 12.37 13.12 24.73
C LEU A 764 11.37 11.98 24.88
N THR A 765 11.93 10.78 25.08
CA THR A 765 11.25 9.60 25.59
C THR A 765 10.67 9.93 26.97
N SER A 766 9.37 10.16 27.05
CA SER A 766 8.66 10.06 28.32
C SER A 766 8.33 8.59 28.59
N ASP A 767 9.02 8.02 29.56
CA ASP A 767 8.64 6.92 30.44
C ASP A 767 7.89 5.71 29.83
N ASN A 768 8.65 4.65 29.61
CA ASN A 768 8.21 3.28 29.92
C ASN A 768 9.25 2.68 30.88
N SER A 769 9.17 3.04 32.16
CA SER A 769 9.79 2.25 33.23
C SER A 769 9.00 0.94 33.36
N MET A 770 9.52 -0.14 32.78
CA MET A 770 9.27 -1.47 33.34
C MET A 770 10.48 -1.82 34.20
N ASP A 771 10.21 -1.88 35.51
CA ASP A 771 11.13 -2.33 36.54
C ASP A 771 11.71 -3.70 36.18
N LEU A 772 13.04 -3.77 36.09
CA LEU A 772 13.79 -5.01 36.24
C LEU A 772 14.79 -4.79 37.36
N GLU A 773 14.54 -5.49 38.45
CA GLU A 773 15.27 -5.42 39.71
C GLU A 773 16.76 -5.72 39.54
N HIS A 774 17.54 -4.99 40.33
CA HIS A 774 18.95 -5.16 40.63
C HIS A 774 19.33 -6.60 41.01
N VAL A 775 20.42 -7.10 40.40
CA VAL A 775 21.43 -7.89 41.11
C VAL A 775 22.79 -7.29 40.74
N GLY A 776 23.52 -6.83 41.75
CA GLY A 776 24.73 -6.03 41.59
C GLY A 776 26.05 -6.80 41.63
N ARG A 777 27.11 -5.98 41.58
CA ARG A 777 28.53 -6.23 41.90
C ARG A 777 29.32 -7.04 40.85
N ASP A 778 30.55 -6.68 40.46
CA ASP A 778 31.57 -5.80 41.04
C ASP A 778 32.37 -5.05 39.95
N SER A 779 33.10 -4.04 40.41
CA SER A 779 34.12 -3.25 39.73
C SER A 779 35.25 -4.10 39.13
N ASP A 780 35.92 -3.58 38.11
CA ASP A 780 37.32 -3.12 38.27
C ASP A 780 37.79 -2.36 37.01
N ASP A 781 38.43 -1.22 37.28
CA ASP A 781 39.19 -0.40 36.35
C ASP A 781 40.38 -1.20 35.81
N GLU A 782 40.67 -1.09 34.51
CA GLU A 782 42.06 -0.98 34.06
C GLU A 782 42.13 -0.38 32.65
N SER A 783 42.72 0.81 32.60
CA SER A 783 43.28 1.45 31.42
C SER A 783 44.41 0.62 30.87
N ASP A 784 44.50 0.46 29.54
CA ASP A 784 45.83 0.43 28.91
C ASP A 784 45.84 0.80 27.43
N ILE A 785 46.86 1.60 27.16
CA ILE A 785 47.27 2.23 25.91
C ILE A 785 48.14 1.24 25.14
N TYR A 786 47.82 0.91 23.89
CA TYR A 786 48.85 0.55 22.91
C TYR A 786 48.49 1.03 21.50
N SER A 787 49.31 1.97 21.03
CA SER A 787 49.66 2.19 19.64
C SER A 787 50.26 0.92 19.02
N VAL A 788 50.06 0.71 17.72
CA VAL A 788 51.14 0.49 16.74
C VAL A 788 50.50 0.42 15.35
N ASP A 789 51.04 1.26 14.48
CA ASP A 789 50.90 1.27 13.02
C ASP A 789 51.34 -0.07 12.42
N ASP A 790 50.64 -0.56 11.39
CA ASP A 790 51.32 -0.76 10.10
C ASP A 790 50.33 -0.98 8.95
N ILE A 791 50.68 -0.28 7.88
CA ILE A 791 49.95 -0.05 6.65
C ILE A 791 50.18 -1.22 5.69
N ASN A 792 49.13 -1.67 5.00
CA ASN A 792 49.32 -2.17 3.63
C ASN A 792 48.13 -1.82 2.75
N GLU A 793 48.46 -1.13 1.66
CA GLU A 793 47.64 -0.23 0.88
C GLU A 793 46.76 -0.95 -0.16
N ASN A 794 45.48 -0.59 -0.20
CA ASN A 794 44.66 -0.42 -1.42
C ASN A 794 43.45 0.47 -1.10
N SER A 795 43.69 1.56 -0.36
CA SER A 795 42.67 2.55 -0.01
C SER A 795 42.65 3.70 -1.01
N LEU A 796 41.45 4.14 -1.40
CA LEU A 796 41.24 5.42 -2.09
C LEU A 796 41.98 6.52 -1.33
N HIS A 797 42.93 7.19 -1.98
CA HIS A 797 43.63 8.35 -1.43
C HIS A 797 43.45 9.58 -2.31
N GLY A 798 43.15 10.70 -1.63
CA GLY A 798 43.35 12.06 -2.10
C GLY A 798 42.16 12.70 -2.80
N VAL A 799 41.43 13.57 -2.10
CA VAL A 799 40.60 14.61 -2.73
C VAL A 799 41.13 15.96 -2.25
N ARG A 800 41.61 16.80 -3.18
CA ARG A 800 41.93 18.22 -2.92
C ARG A 800 41.28 19.10 -3.99
N ILE A 801 40.42 19.99 -3.50
CA ILE A 801 40.03 21.34 -3.91
C ILE A 801 40.34 21.78 -5.35
N VAL A 802 39.30 22.14 -6.10
CA VAL A 802 39.36 23.25 -7.06
C VAL A 802 38.13 24.15 -6.86
N ASP A 803 38.42 25.40 -6.56
CA ASP A 803 37.52 26.55 -6.63
C ASP A 803 36.88 26.64 -8.02
N VAL A 804 35.55 26.77 -8.07
CA VAL A 804 34.92 27.38 -9.24
C VAL A 804 34.49 28.78 -8.83
N GLU A 805 35.36 29.74 -9.15
CA GLU A 805 34.98 31.13 -9.31
C GLU A 805 33.84 31.21 -10.33
N TYR A 806 32.70 31.78 -9.93
CA TYR A 806 31.74 32.30 -10.88
C TYR A 806 32.34 33.57 -11.51
N SER A 807 32.81 33.48 -12.76
CA SER A 807 33.08 34.67 -13.56
C SER A 807 31.75 35.31 -13.97
N SER A 808 31.34 36.33 -13.20
CA SER A 808 30.42 37.36 -13.65
C SER A 808 31.11 38.28 -14.67
N ASN A 809 30.33 38.74 -15.65
CA ASN A 809 30.64 39.72 -16.70
C ASN A 809 31.30 39.18 -17.97
N ASN A 810 30.54 39.18 -19.08
CA ASN A 810 30.93 40.00 -20.22
C ASN A 810 29.70 40.39 -21.06
N TRP A 811 29.42 41.69 -21.01
CA TRP A 811 28.68 42.41 -22.03
C TRP A 811 29.44 42.33 -23.36
N ILE A 812 28.80 41.85 -24.42
CA ILE A 812 29.29 42.10 -25.78
C ILE A 812 28.63 43.39 -26.27
N GLN A 813 29.37 44.50 -26.15
CA GLN A 813 29.19 45.64 -27.03
C GLN A 813 29.81 45.30 -28.38
N ASN A 814 28.98 45.27 -29.42
CA ASN A 814 29.42 45.36 -30.80
C ASN A 814 30.16 46.69 -31.01
N LYS A 815 31.44 46.62 -31.41
CA LYS A 815 32.07 47.70 -32.16
C LYS A 815 33.01 47.15 -33.24
N ILE A 816 32.72 47.64 -34.43
CA ILE A 816 33.28 47.39 -35.76
C ILE A 816 34.75 47.83 -35.84
N HIS A 817 35.49 47.22 -36.78
CA HIS A 817 36.80 47.55 -37.43
C HIS A 817 37.83 46.45 -37.10
N GLY A 818 38.51 45.79 -38.03
CA GLY A 818 38.71 45.99 -39.46
C GLY A 818 40.11 45.44 -39.81
N GLU A 819 40.19 44.74 -40.95
CA GLU A 819 41.39 44.51 -41.77
C GLU A 819 42.53 43.54 -41.35
N LYS A 820 42.85 42.69 -42.35
CA LYS A 820 44.15 42.12 -42.76
C LYS A 820 44.76 41.05 -41.83
N GLN A 821 45.13 39.85 -42.29
CA GLN A 821 45.53 39.36 -43.61
C GLN A 821 45.09 37.90 -43.77
#